data_AF-A0A8H3F588-F1
#
_entry.id   AF-A0A8H3F588-F1
#
_cell.length_a   1.000
_cell.length_b   1.000
_cell.length_c   1.000
_cell.angle_alpha   90.00
_cell.angle_beta   90.00
_cell.angle_gamma   90.00
#
_symmetry.space_group_name_H-M   'P 1'
#
loop_
_entity.id
_entity.type
_entity.pdbx_description
1 polymer ?
#
loop_
_entity_poly.entity_id
_entity_poly.type
_entity_poly.pdbx_seq_one_letter_code
_entity_poly.pdbx_strand_id
1 'polypeptide(L)'
;MATVSDANLGLWRDYSRPYLDQRQILATDFWSQWMTAFVAVCFTLTSPYVFKITKSFLVWFIGCLSWLTTEWNNAHSAEPSSLSSSVADDQTPLLQKQNVDDGTGHRPKNDIGSNTPNGQLPNGKPKSATERQSSDQRDTGGSISEEHSSQIVAALPAANCGPDSERRAPSVRGNEGPVDALNKSQDSREFGWKFVQYLLRGGAKQAKSPSTIMIVINTVLFGLFVAQAIAGVFSAKIASDRAGLSSSQHCGIWQFNENAGGEAADRDDLNNYQKETRASQYARTCYNSPDPTGPFSCRVFYNQSIAYNTKTHQLCPFASSELCHDGLYSAISFDTGYIDASVIGINSPTAHKFRRTSSCSPLNLSEPYVLPSSPGTNGTAYNYYYGPKDNTNYTFNTSGRPFEWLVPVYSVNTYFSSLYPESDYWQPIPELKPPNNSTLTIIFVSSMHIYHVRPSFDPIFPSHEPRYFEGFREPLYYNADPRARALACVDTSELCSPDGETCWSMTSPLSPGIKSSPEYWLMKWSLENSNTYDSIKWRLGTALLAQESVSQSVSIPLSPYQWQLEASQLFATSLARIQYDAWKIATGEDRERPGYIEVTPDEAKGRLCRLYKFKSSDYTNINLAAFVGLPLLAMTIFVLSWDARVVGLGFKEDESAASEPLIIDVIVRFIFHVLLALTVGICKGVTALFRKLGNCIKDRRSRIGAIDSDPS
;
A
#
# COMPACT_ATOMS: atom_id res chain seq x y z
N MET A 1 5.88 20.41 1.59
CA MET A 1 5.81 19.19 2.43
C MET A 1 6.58 19.47 3.68
N ALA A 2 5.97 19.36 4.87
CA ALA A 2 6.71 19.37 6.12
C ALA A 2 7.85 18.35 5.98
N THR A 3 9.09 18.79 6.14
CA THR A 3 10.23 17.89 6.19
C THR A 3 9.94 16.88 7.29
N VAL A 4 10.03 15.60 6.96
CA VAL A 4 9.79 14.48 7.86
C VAL A 4 10.92 14.43 8.90
N SER A 5 11.01 15.45 9.75
CA SER A 5 12.05 15.60 10.78
C SER A 5 11.76 14.78 12.04
N ASP A 6 10.56 14.20 12.14
CA ASP A 6 10.03 13.69 13.39
C ASP A 6 9.80 12.18 13.31
N ALA A 7 10.84 11.43 12.98
CA ALA A 7 10.86 9.98 13.17
C ALA A 7 11.50 9.60 14.51
N ASN A 8 10.90 8.65 15.22
CA ASN A 8 11.40 8.17 16.51
C ASN A 8 12.61 7.26 16.30
N LEU A 9 13.81 7.85 16.27
CA LEU A 9 15.06 7.12 16.14
C LEU A 9 15.31 6.19 17.33
N GLY A 10 15.94 5.05 17.06
CA GLY A 10 16.32 4.05 18.06
C GLY A 10 15.41 2.83 18.07
N LEU A 11 15.35 2.14 19.22
CA LEU A 11 14.65 0.87 19.36
C LEU A 11 13.14 1.07 19.41
N TRP A 12 12.41 0.39 18.54
CA TRP A 12 10.95 0.37 18.53
C TRP A 12 10.39 -1.03 18.18
N ARG A 13 9.07 -1.18 18.22
CA ARG A 13 8.37 -2.44 17.89
C ARG A 13 7.38 -2.23 16.75
N ASP A 14 7.50 -3.01 15.68
CA ASP A 14 6.51 -3.10 14.62
C ASP A 14 5.56 -4.27 14.92
N TYR A 15 4.35 -3.95 15.39
CA TYR A 15 3.36 -4.96 15.79
C TYR A 15 2.74 -5.70 14.60
N SER A 16 2.94 -5.24 13.37
CA SER A 16 2.48 -5.94 12.17
C SER A 16 3.38 -7.11 11.75
N ARG A 17 4.56 -7.25 12.37
CA ARG A 17 5.54 -8.27 12.02
C ARG A 17 5.49 -9.48 12.96
N PRO A 18 5.97 -10.66 12.48
CA PRO A 18 6.17 -11.83 13.34
C PRO A 18 7.07 -11.50 14.54
N TYR A 19 6.84 -12.17 15.67
CA TYR A 19 7.47 -11.87 16.97
C TYR A 19 9.01 -11.67 16.93
N LEU A 20 9.73 -12.48 16.14
CA LEU A 20 11.18 -12.40 16.01
C LEU A 20 11.67 -11.11 15.32
N ASP A 21 10.85 -10.52 14.44
CA ASP A 21 11.18 -9.34 13.63
C ASP A 21 10.49 -8.06 14.13
N GLN A 22 9.73 -8.15 15.23
CA GLN A 22 9.03 -6.99 15.78
C GLN A 22 10.01 -5.93 16.27
N ARG A 23 11.15 -6.31 16.86
CA ARG A 23 12.09 -5.34 17.44
C ARG A 23 13.02 -4.80 16.37
N GLN A 24 12.94 -3.50 16.13
CA GLN A 24 13.71 -2.82 15.10
C GLN A 24 14.46 -1.62 15.65
N ILE A 25 15.60 -1.31 15.05
CA ILE A 25 16.33 -0.07 15.30
C ILE A 25 16.08 0.84 14.09
N LEU A 26 15.36 1.94 14.29
CA LEU A 26 15.25 2.97 13.27
C LEU A 26 16.51 3.84 13.32
N ALA A 27 17.24 3.89 12.22
CA ALA A 27 18.43 4.71 12.08
C ALA A 27 18.33 5.58 10.83
N THR A 28 19.03 6.71 10.80
CA THR A 28 19.23 7.46 9.55
C THR A 28 20.01 6.59 8.56
N ASP A 29 19.88 6.86 7.26
CA ASP A 29 20.62 6.11 6.25
C ASP A 29 22.14 6.07 6.50
N PHE A 30 22.70 7.18 7.00
CA PHE A 30 24.11 7.22 7.43
C PHE A 30 24.42 6.23 8.56
N TRP A 31 23.67 6.26 9.66
CA TRP A 31 23.89 5.35 10.79
C TRP A 31 23.59 3.90 10.42
N SER A 32 22.61 3.67 9.55
CA SER A 32 22.26 2.34 9.07
C SER A 32 23.40 1.73 8.24
N GLN A 33 24.04 2.52 7.36
CA GLN A 33 25.24 2.11 6.63
C GLN A 33 26.39 1.75 7.59
N TRP A 34 26.62 2.55 8.63
CA TRP A 34 27.64 2.26 9.65
C TRP A 34 27.36 0.96 10.40
N MET A 35 26.13 0.73 10.84
CA MET A 35 25.73 -0.49 11.53
C MET A 35 25.87 -1.73 10.62
N THR A 36 25.48 -1.59 9.35
CA THR A 36 25.59 -2.63 8.32
C THR A 36 27.07 -2.97 8.04
N ALA A 37 27.91 -1.95 7.90
CA ALA A 37 29.35 -2.09 7.73
C ALA A 37 30.02 -2.72 8.96
N PHE A 38 29.61 -2.34 10.17
CA PHE A 38 30.11 -2.94 11.41
C PHE A 38 29.86 -4.46 11.43
N VAL A 39 28.65 -4.91 11.12
CA VAL A 39 28.34 -6.34 11.06
C VAL A 39 29.16 -7.03 9.95
N ALA A 40 29.30 -6.41 8.77
CA ALA A 40 30.12 -6.95 7.70
C ALA A 40 31.60 -7.12 8.11
N VAL A 41 32.16 -6.16 8.85
CA VAL A 41 33.53 -6.26 9.40
C VAL A 41 33.64 -7.42 10.40
N CYS A 42 32.68 -7.59 11.31
CA CYS A 42 32.67 -8.73 12.23
C CYS A 42 32.69 -10.09 11.50
N PHE A 43 31.95 -10.23 10.40
CA PHE A 43 31.98 -11.45 9.58
C PHE A 43 33.29 -11.62 8.82
N THR A 44 33.83 -10.54 8.28
CA THR A 44 35.09 -10.59 7.52
C THR A 44 36.25 -11.03 8.42
N LEU A 45 36.31 -10.49 9.64
CA LEU A 45 37.31 -10.85 10.65
C LEU A 45 37.18 -12.30 11.15
N THR A 46 35.99 -12.88 11.09
CA THR A 46 35.73 -14.26 11.54
C THR A 46 35.89 -15.29 10.42
N SER A 47 35.91 -14.85 9.16
CA SER A 47 36.07 -15.74 8.01
C SER A 47 37.28 -16.67 8.08
N PRO A 48 38.49 -16.26 8.52
CA PRO A 48 39.63 -17.18 8.58
C PRO A 48 39.42 -18.33 9.58
N TYR A 49 38.67 -18.07 10.65
CA TYR A 49 38.33 -19.04 11.68
C TYR A 49 37.29 -20.03 11.18
N VAL A 50 36.29 -19.55 10.43
CA VAL A 50 35.34 -20.42 9.72
C VAL A 50 36.08 -21.34 8.75
N PHE A 51 37.03 -20.81 7.95
CA PHE A 51 37.86 -21.62 7.07
C PHE A 51 38.68 -22.67 7.82
N LYS A 52 39.20 -22.34 8.99
CA LYS A 52 39.95 -23.28 9.82
C LYS A 52 39.05 -24.40 10.35
N ILE A 53 37.89 -24.06 10.92
CA ILE A 53 36.92 -25.03 11.44
C ILE A 53 36.41 -25.92 10.32
N THR A 54 36.03 -25.35 9.18
CA THR A 54 35.55 -26.11 8.02
C THR A 54 36.65 -27.00 7.44
N LYS A 55 37.90 -26.55 7.37
CA LYS A 55 39.04 -27.40 6.99
C LYS A 55 39.20 -28.58 7.95
N SER A 56 39.21 -28.34 9.26
CA SER A 56 39.32 -29.42 10.25
C SER A 56 38.16 -30.41 10.16
N PHE A 57 36.93 -29.91 10.00
CA PHE A 57 35.75 -30.74 9.82
C PHE A 57 35.80 -31.54 8.52
N LEU A 58 36.25 -30.93 7.41
CA LEU A 58 36.38 -31.60 6.12
C LEU A 58 37.43 -32.72 6.18
N VAL A 59 38.58 -32.47 6.81
CA VAL A 59 39.63 -33.49 7.01
C VAL A 59 39.10 -34.64 7.86
N TRP A 60 38.40 -34.34 8.95
CA TRP A 60 37.77 -35.35 9.79
C TRP A 60 36.70 -36.15 9.04
N PHE A 61 35.84 -35.48 8.28
CA PHE A 61 34.77 -36.08 7.50
C PHE A 61 35.30 -36.98 6.37
N ILE A 62 36.34 -36.53 5.65
CA ILE A 62 37.03 -37.35 4.65
C ILE A 62 37.70 -38.57 5.31
N GLY A 63 38.32 -38.40 6.48
CA GLY A 63 38.88 -39.52 7.25
C GLY A 63 37.82 -40.53 7.67
N CYS A 64 36.65 -40.06 8.14
CA CYS A 64 35.52 -40.89 8.52
C CYS A 64 34.91 -41.62 7.31
N LEU A 65 34.75 -40.95 6.17
CA LEU A 65 34.34 -41.58 4.92
C LEU A 65 35.35 -42.63 4.45
N SER A 66 36.64 -42.33 4.49
CA SER A 66 37.69 -43.30 4.15
C SER A 66 37.60 -44.52 5.06
N TRP A 67 37.47 -44.32 6.37
CA TRP A 67 37.29 -45.41 7.33
C TRP A 67 36.05 -46.24 7.02
N LEU A 68 34.88 -45.62 6.83
CA LEU A 68 33.63 -46.29 6.46
C LEU A 68 33.76 -47.08 5.14
N THR A 69 34.44 -46.53 4.12
CA THR A 69 34.68 -47.26 2.86
C THR A 69 35.62 -48.44 3.05
N THR A 70 36.59 -48.34 3.97
CA THR A 70 37.49 -49.45 4.28
C THR A 70 36.73 -50.56 5.00
N GLU A 71 35.89 -50.20 5.97
CA GLU A 71 35.04 -51.12 6.73
C GLU A 71 33.99 -51.81 5.83
N TRP A 72 33.37 -51.05 4.92
CA TRP A 72 32.42 -51.59 3.94
C TRP A 72 33.07 -52.60 3.00
N ASN A 73 34.26 -52.29 2.49
CA ASN A 73 35.02 -53.20 1.62
C ASN A 73 35.49 -54.45 2.38
N ASN A 74 35.85 -54.33 3.67
CA ASN A 74 36.20 -55.46 4.52
C ASN A 74 34.97 -56.35 4.81
N ALA A 75 33.79 -55.77 5.02
CA ALA A 75 32.55 -56.50 5.26
C ALA A 75 32.06 -57.30 4.03
N HIS A 76 32.32 -56.82 2.81
CA HIS A 76 31.98 -57.54 1.57
C HIS A 76 33.05 -58.57 1.13
N SER A 77 34.19 -58.64 1.82
CA SER A 77 35.25 -59.62 1.56
C SER A 77 35.13 -60.89 2.42
N ALA A 78 34.12 -60.96 3.30
CA ALA A 78 33.82 -62.14 4.11
C ALA A 78 32.68 -62.96 3.48
N GLU A 79 32.98 -63.65 2.38
CA GLU A 79 32.10 -64.70 1.83
C GLU A 79 32.47 -66.04 2.49
N PRO A 80 31.53 -66.74 3.16
CA PRO A 80 31.81 -68.05 3.75
C PRO A 80 31.76 -69.14 2.67
N SER A 81 32.92 -69.68 2.33
CA SER A 81 33.07 -70.90 1.56
C SER A 81 32.85 -72.15 2.44
N SER A 82 31.65 -72.73 2.43
CA SER A 82 31.41 -74.19 2.46
C SER A 82 29.92 -74.54 2.68
N LEU A 83 29.28 -75.14 1.67
CA LEU A 83 28.72 -76.50 1.78
C LEU A 83 28.20 -76.98 0.42
N SER A 84 28.62 -78.18 0.03
CA SER A 84 28.21 -78.90 -1.17
C SER A 84 27.06 -79.88 -0.89
N SER A 85 26.15 -79.96 -1.87
CA SER A 85 25.38 -81.13 -2.37
C SER A 85 24.37 -81.86 -1.45
N SER A 86 23.09 -81.89 -1.85
CA SER A 86 22.42 -83.06 -2.49
C SER A 86 20.89 -82.79 -2.63
N VAL A 87 20.35 -82.83 -3.86
CA VAL A 87 19.51 -83.89 -4.47
C VAL A 87 18.03 -83.90 -4.04
N ALA A 88 17.14 -83.57 -4.99
CA ALA A 88 15.93 -84.30 -5.43
C ALA A 88 14.72 -83.39 -5.76
N ASP A 89 14.24 -83.53 -7.01
CA ASP A 89 12.87 -83.49 -7.53
C ASP A 89 11.80 -82.56 -6.91
N ASP A 90 11.16 -81.70 -7.71
CA ASP A 90 9.94 -82.07 -8.48
C ASP A 90 9.13 -80.82 -8.91
N GLN A 91 8.55 -80.92 -10.10
CA GLN A 91 7.37 -80.27 -10.68
C GLN A 91 7.10 -78.73 -10.64
N THR A 92 7.02 -78.21 -11.88
CA THR A 92 6.20 -77.10 -12.39
C THR A 92 4.70 -77.24 -12.01
N PRO A 93 3.83 -76.20 -12.07
CA PRO A 93 3.68 -75.30 -13.23
C PRO A 93 3.30 -73.82 -12.98
N LEU A 94 3.63 -73.02 -14.01
CA LEU A 94 2.85 -71.93 -14.63
C LEU A 94 1.76 -71.22 -13.82
N LEU A 95 1.90 -69.89 -13.70
CA LEU A 95 0.86 -68.86 -13.91
C LEU A 95 1.57 -67.48 -13.85
N GLN A 96 1.93 -66.89 -14.99
CA GLN A 96 1.12 -66.03 -15.86
C GLN A 96 1.14 -64.56 -15.41
N LYS A 97 1.85 -63.77 -16.23
CA LYS A 97 1.77 -62.32 -16.38
C LYS A 97 0.31 -61.84 -16.40
N GLN A 98 0.02 -60.89 -15.51
CA GLN A 98 -1.00 -59.84 -15.64
C GLN A 98 -0.30 -58.59 -15.05
N ASN A 99 -0.01 -57.47 -15.74
CA ASN A 99 -0.73 -56.76 -16.79
C ASN A 99 -2.23 -56.69 -16.53
N VAL A 100 -2.61 -55.71 -15.70
CA VAL A 100 -3.92 -55.08 -15.61
C VAL A 100 -3.60 -53.59 -15.51
N ASP A 101 -3.69 -52.84 -16.60
CA ASP A 101 -4.91 -52.28 -17.23
C ASP A 101 -5.60 -51.20 -16.39
N ASP A 102 -5.56 -50.00 -16.99
CA ASP A 102 -6.64 -49.03 -17.14
C ASP A 102 -7.94 -49.26 -16.37
N GLY A 103 -8.33 -48.21 -15.64
CA GLY A 103 -9.71 -47.92 -15.27
C GLY A 103 -9.80 -46.45 -14.83
N THR A 104 -10.06 -45.51 -15.73
CA THR A 104 -11.40 -44.99 -16.10
C THR A 104 -12.34 -44.66 -14.94
N GLY A 105 -12.74 -43.39 -14.85
CA GLY A 105 -13.88 -42.87 -14.08
C GLY A 105 -13.43 -41.73 -13.15
N HIS A 106 -13.87 -40.47 -13.24
CA HIS A 106 -15.08 -39.90 -13.82
C HIS A 106 -14.80 -38.50 -14.37
N ARG A 107 -15.34 -38.26 -15.56
CA ARG A 107 -15.52 -36.95 -16.20
C ARG A 107 -16.97 -36.54 -15.93
N PRO A 108 -17.28 -35.40 -15.32
CA PRO A 108 -18.63 -34.84 -15.46
C PRO A 108 -18.71 -34.14 -16.81
N LYS A 109 -19.50 -34.72 -17.72
CA LYS A 109 -20.12 -34.01 -18.83
C LYS A 109 -21.20 -33.11 -18.24
N ASN A 110 -21.04 -31.80 -18.37
CA ASN A 110 -22.16 -30.86 -18.39
C ASN A 110 -22.32 -30.38 -19.83
N ASP A 111 -23.17 -31.08 -20.58
CA ASP A 111 -23.84 -30.56 -21.77
C ASP A 111 -25.22 -30.06 -21.32
N ILE A 112 -25.37 -28.74 -21.12
CA ILE A 112 -26.69 -28.08 -21.18
C ILE A 112 -26.51 -26.72 -21.88
N GLY A 113 -26.98 -26.66 -23.13
CA GLY A 113 -27.79 -25.53 -23.60
C GLY A 113 -27.08 -24.30 -24.17
N SER A 114 -26.33 -24.44 -25.27
CA SER A 114 -26.12 -23.32 -26.20
C SER A 114 -27.36 -23.14 -27.08
N ASN A 115 -28.34 -22.39 -26.59
CA ASN A 115 -29.40 -21.81 -27.42
C ASN A 115 -28.95 -20.43 -27.90
N THR A 116 -28.43 -20.37 -29.11
CA THR A 116 -28.32 -19.14 -29.91
C THR A 116 -29.64 -18.90 -30.64
N PRO A 117 -30.33 -17.75 -30.42
CA PRO A 117 -31.31 -17.29 -31.37
C PRO A 117 -30.60 -16.45 -32.44
N ASN A 118 -30.60 -16.97 -33.66
CA ASN A 118 -30.44 -16.17 -34.88
C ASN A 118 -31.49 -15.06 -34.89
N GLY A 119 -31.07 -13.83 -34.59
CA GLY A 119 -31.85 -12.61 -34.78
C GLY A 119 -31.43 -11.93 -36.08
N GLN A 120 -32.27 -12.07 -37.10
CA GLN A 120 -32.15 -11.45 -38.42
C GLN A 120 -32.03 -9.92 -38.31
N LEU A 121 -31.02 -9.38 -38.99
CA LEU A 121 -30.98 -8.01 -39.47
C LEU A 121 -32.02 -7.82 -40.59
N PRO A 122 -32.81 -6.73 -40.60
CA PRO A 122 -33.31 -6.17 -41.82
C PRO A 122 -32.53 -4.92 -42.20
N ASN A 123 -31.92 -4.99 -43.37
CA ASN A 123 -31.52 -3.87 -44.20
C ASN A 123 -32.69 -2.89 -44.40
N GLY A 124 -32.45 -1.62 -44.14
CA GLY A 124 -33.36 -0.52 -44.50
C GLY A 124 -32.58 0.75 -44.80
N LYS A 125 -32.18 0.92 -46.06
CA LYS A 125 -31.63 2.16 -46.63
C LYS A 125 -32.72 2.85 -47.48
N PRO A 126 -32.53 4.10 -47.93
CA PRO A 126 -33.20 5.28 -47.41
C PRO A 126 -34.33 5.78 -48.33
N LYS A 127 -35.22 6.63 -47.81
CA LYS A 127 -36.07 7.49 -48.64
C LYS A 127 -35.77 8.96 -48.39
N SER A 128 -35.51 9.62 -49.50
CA SER A 128 -35.25 11.03 -49.75
C SER A 128 -36.51 11.90 -49.77
N ALA A 129 -36.26 13.21 -49.81
CA ALA A 129 -37.15 14.34 -50.13
C ALA A 129 -37.91 14.89 -48.90
N THR A 130 -38.02 16.20 -48.64
CA THR A 130 -38.19 17.38 -49.53
C THR A 130 -37.84 18.63 -48.69
N GLU A 131 -36.84 19.43 -49.05
CA GLU A 131 -36.99 20.77 -49.66
C GLU A 131 -38.03 21.70 -49.00
N ARG A 132 -37.56 22.73 -48.27
CA ARG A 132 -38.22 24.06 -48.23
C ARG A 132 -37.22 25.15 -47.86
N GLN A 133 -37.03 26.04 -48.83
CA GLN A 133 -36.38 27.35 -48.75
C GLN A 133 -37.23 28.33 -47.93
N SER A 134 -36.56 29.21 -47.19
CA SER A 134 -36.96 30.60 -46.88
C SER A 134 -35.75 31.25 -46.19
N SER A 135 -34.93 32.05 -46.87
CA SER A 135 -35.07 33.52 -46.94
C SER A 135 -35.53 34.13 -45.61
N ASP A 136 -34.62 34.75 -44.86
CA ASP A 136 -34.62 36.22 -44.81
C ASP A 136 -33.37 36.81 -44.16
N GLN A 137 -33.07 38.00 -44.67
CA GLN A 137 -31.86 38.80 -44.62
C GLN A 137 -32.22 40.09 -43.87
N ARG A 138 -31.43 40.50 -42.87
CA ARG A 138 -31.21 41.89 -42.38
C ARG A 138 -30.25 41.84 -41.19
N ASP A 139 -29.03 42.35 -41.28
CA ASP A 139 -28.56 43.75 -41.36
C ASP A 139 -28.62 44.54 -40.05
N THR A 140 -27.45 45.12 -39.75
CA THR A 140 -27.13 46.25 -38.85
C THR A 140 -27.30 45.98 -37.35
N GLY A 141 -26.35 46.30 -36.48
CA GLY A 141 -25.34 47.36 -36.49
C GLY A 141 -25.46 48.07 -35.15
N GLY A 142 -24.40 48.12 -34.35
CA GLY A 142 -24.48 48.69 -33.00
C GLY A 142 -23.17 48.64 -32.25
N SER A 143 -22.20 49.41 -32.74
CA SER A 143 -21.02 49.84 -32.01
C SER A 143 -21.41 50.80 -30.87
N ILE A 144 -20.98 50.51 -29.64
CA ILE A 144 -20.72 51.54 -28.62
C ILE A 144 -19.39 51.19 -27.95
N SER A 145 -18.49 52.17 -27.96
CA SER A 145 -17.16 52.15 -27.38
C SER A 145 -17.20 52.50 -25.88
N GLU A 146 -16.15 52.06 -25.18
CA GLU A 146 -15.36 52.80 -24.16
C GLU A 146 -16.12 53.40 -22.95
N GLU A 147 -15.68 53.33 -21.70
CA GLU A 147 -14.33 53.24 -21.15
C GLU A 147 -14.39 53.04 -19.61
N HIS A 148 -13.27 52.63 -19.00
CA HIS A 148 -12.88 52.73 -17.58
C HIS A 148 -13.59 51.84 -16.52
N SER A 149 -12.93 51.00 -15.69
CA SER A 149 -11.53 50.95 -15.24
C SER A 149 -11.11 49.53 -14.78
N SER A 150 -9.92 49.12 -15.24
CA SER A 150 -8.96 48.20 -14.61
C SER A 150 -8.56 48.66 -13.20
N GLN A 151 -8.17 47.82 -12.23
CA GLN A 151 -6.90 47.08 -12.16
C GLN A 151 -6.92 46.10 -10.99
N ILE A 152 -6.45 44.86 -11.20
CA ILE A 152 -5.46 44.11 -10.40
C ILE A 152 -5.27 42.78 -11.16
N VAL A 153 -4.20 42.70 -11.96
CA VAL A 153 -3.72 41.44 -12.56
C VAL A 153 -2.27 41.29 -12.14
N ALA A 154 -2.01 40.19 -11.44
CA ALA A 154 -0.69 39.75 -11.04
C ALA A 154 0.13 39.33 -12.25
N ALA A 155 1.35 39.87 -12.34
CA ALA A 155 2.37 39.45 -13.28
C ALA A 155 2.99 38.12 -12.85
N LEU A 156 2.92 37.11 -13.72
CA LEU A 156 3.79 35.93 -13.72
C LEU A 156 4.55 35.93 -15.05
N PRO A 157 5.89 35.81 -15.07
CA PRO A 157 6.64 35.83 -16.32
C PRO A 157 6.56 34.46 -17.00
N ALA A 158 6.10 34.48 -18.26
CA ALA A 158 6.24 33.39 -19.20
C ALA A 158 7.73 33.24 -19.61
N ALA A 159 8.30 32.07 -19.34
CA ALA A 159 9.63 31.71 -19.84
C ALA A 159 9.49 31.08 -21.24
N ASN A 160 10.02 31.79 -22.23
CA ASN A 160 10.28 31.31 -23.58
C ASN A 160 11.18 30.06 -23.55
N CYS A 161 10.76 28.99 -24.24
CA CYS A 161 11.64 27.88 -24.60
C CYS A 161 11.99 28.01 -26.09
N GLY A 162 13.25 28.37 -26.37
CA GLY A 162 13.93 28.16 -27.64
C GLY A 162 14.97 27.03 -27.53
N PRO A 163 15.40 26.43 -28.64
CA PRO A 163 15.97 25.08 -28.68
C PRO A 163 17.49 25.01 -28.49
N ASP A 164 17.98 23.78 -28.36
CA ASP A 164 19.36 23.29 -28.45
C ASP A 164 20.23 23.22 -27.17
N SER A 165 20.39 22.01 -26.65
CA SER A 165 21.71 21.37 -26.61
C SER A 165 21.60 19.87 -26.28
N GLU A 166 22.00 19.05 -27.25
CA GLU A 166 22.25 17.61 -27.08
C GLU A 166 23.26 17.36 -25.96
N ARG A 167 22.84 16.64 -24.91
CA ARG A 167 23.75 15.81 -24.12
C ARG A 167 23.26 14.37 -24.19
N ARG A 168 24.05 13.54 -24.87
CA ARG A 168 23.93 12.07 -24.89
C ARG A 168 23.88 11.54 -23.45
N ALA A 169 22.73 10.99 -23.07
CA ALA A 169 22.63 10.03 -21.98
C ALA A 169 23.00 8.63 -22.51
N PRO A 170 23.67 7.78 -21.70
CA PRO A 170 23.99 6.42 -22.10
C PRO A 170 22.73 5.57 -22.16
N SER A 171 22.57 4.87 -23.29
CA SER A 171 21.60 3.79 -23.51
C SER A 171 21.62 2.78 -22.36
N VAL A 172 20.61 2.84 -21.49
CA VAL A 172 20.31 1.79 -20.51
C VAL A 172 19.73 0.60 -21.28
N ARG A 173 20.55 -0.44 -21.40
CA ARG A 173 20.25 -1.71 -22.05
C ARG A 173 19.16 -2.42 -21.24
N GLY A 174 18.13 -2.91 -21.94
CA GLY A 174 16.91 -3.48 -21.38
C GLY A 174 17.14 -4.66 -20.43
N ASN A 175 16.23 -4.76 -19.45
CA ASN A 175 16.16 -5.84 -18.49
C ASN A 175 15.77 -7.16 -19.18
N GLU A 176 16.71 -8.11 -19.19
CA GLU A 176 16.45 -9.53 -19.43
C GLU A 176 15.50 -10.06 -18.34
N GLY A 177 14.46 -10.79 -18.75
CA GLY A 177 13.44 -11.33 -17.85
C GLY A 177 13.95 -12.52 -17.00
N PRO A 178 13.18 -12.94 -15.97
CA PRO A 178 13.57 -13.98 -15.01
C PRO A 178 13.82 -15.37 -15.62
N VAL A 179 13.43 -15.60 -16.88
CA VAL A 179 13.69 -16.85 -17.62
C VAL A 179 15.15 -16.97 -18.07
N ASP A 180 15.82 -15.85 -18.39
CA ASP A 180 17.25 -15.86 -18.75
C ASP A 180 18.18 -16.02 -17.54
N ALA A 181 17.74 -15.58 -16.36
CA ALA A 181 18.46 -15.81 -15.10
C ALA A 181 18.46 -17.31 -14.71
N LEU A 182 17.40 -18.05 -15.03
CA LEU A 182 17.30 -19.49 -14.81
C LEU A 182 18.20 -20.28 -15.76
N ASN A 183 18.31 -19.87 -17.03
CA ASN A 183 19.22 -20.49 -18.00
C ASN A 183 20.70 -20.21 -17.70
N LYS A 184 21.06 -19.00 -17.24
CA LYS A 184 22.43 -18.69 -16.76
C LYS A 184 22.81 -19.49 -15.50
N SER A 185 21.83 -19.90 -14.68
CA SER A 185 22.07 -20.76 -13.51
C SER A 185 22.47 -22.19 -13.87
N GLN A 186 22.06 -22.67 -15.06
CA GLN A 186 22.32 -24.02 -15.53
C GLN A 186 23.76 -24.17 -16.03
N ASP A 187 24.29 -23.16 -16.74
CA ASP A 187 25.72 -23.08 -17.12
C ASP A 187 26.65 -22.92 -15.91
N SER A 188 26.19 -22.20 -14.88
CA SER A 188 26.94 -22.02 -13.63
C SER A 188 27.12 -23.35 -12.87
N ARG A 189 26.12 -24.23 -12.93
CA ARG A 189 26.17 -25.58 -12.35
C ARG A 189 27.10 -26.51 -13.13
N GLU A 190 27.08 -26.43 -14.46
CA GLU A 190 27.97 -27.21 -15.34
C GLU A 190 29.45 -26.81 -15.15
N PHE A 191 29.72 -25.51 -15.04
CA PHE A 191 31.06 -24.98 -14.76
C PHE A 191 31.55 -25.40 -13.37
N GLY A 192 30.68 -25.30 -12.35
CA GLY A 192 30.98 -25.76 -11.00
C GLY A 192 31.32 -27.25 -10.94
N TRP A 193 30.58 -28.09 -11.68
CA TRP A 193 30.80 -29.54 -11.70
C TRP A 193 32.09 -29.93 -12.45
N LYS A 194 32.40 -29.25 -13.56
CA LYS A 194 33.66 -29.44 -14.29
C LYS A 194 34.87 -29.01 -13.46
N PHE A 195 34.75 -27.93 -12.68
CA PHE A 195 35.81 -27.48 -11.76
C PHE A 195 36.04 -28.48 -10.62
N VAL A 196 34.98 -29.03 -10.03
CA VAL A 196 35.07 -30.08 -9.01
C VAL A 196 35.71 -31.36 -9.58
N GLN A 197 35.33 -31.78 -10.79
CA GLN A 197 35.97 -32.92 -11.47
C GLN A 197 37.46 -32.69 -11.76
N TYR A 198 37.85 -31.45 -12.10
CA TYR A 198 39.25 -31.10 -12.32
C TYR A 198 40.08 -31.17 -11.02
N LEU A 199 39.52 -30.69 -9.90
CA LEU A 199 40.13 -30.80 -8.58
C LEU A 199 40.25 -32.26 -8.10
N LEU A 200 39.24 -33.08 -8.34
CA LEU A 200 39.23 -34.49 -7.91
C LEU A 200 40.16 -35.38 -8.77
N ARG A 201 40.34 -35.09 -10.06
CA ARG A 201 41.22 -35.89 -10.95
C ARG A 201 42.69 -35.51 -10.89
N GLY A 202 43.05 -34.30 -10.46
CA GLY A 202 44.44 -33.83 -10.41
C GLY A 202 45.31 -34.39 -9.27
N GLY A 203 44.73 -35.11 -8.30
CA GLY A 203 45.42 -35.45 -7.04
C GLY A 203 46.28 -36.73 -7.03
N ALA A 204 46.31 -37.54 -8.08
CA ALA A 204 46.77 -38.93 -7.94
C ALA A 204 48.23 -39.22 -8.31
N LYS A 205 49.01 -38.30 -8.92
CA LYS A 205 50.42 -38.61 -9.29
C LYS A 205 51.35 -37.42 -9.10
N GLN A 206 52.24 -37.55 -8.11
CA GLN A 206 53.51 -36.84 -7.89
C GLN A 206 53.70 -35.49 -8.60
N ALA A 207 53.62 -34.38 -7.86
CA ALA A 207 54.07 -33.08 -8.34
C ALA A 207 54.71 -32.23 -7.23
N LYS A 208 56.05 -32.25 -7.15
CA LYS A 208 56.89 -31.21 -6.51
C LYS A 208 56.94 -29.95 -7.40
N SER A 209 55.78 -29.44 -7.83
CA SER A 209 55.66 -28.37 -8.83
C SER A 209 54.93 -27.14 -8.28
N PRO A 210 55.34 -25.90 -8.65
CA PRO A 210 54.69 -24.64 -8.24
C PRO A 210 53.19 -24.53 -8.61
N SER A 211 52.65 -25.47 -9.40
CA SER A 211 51.22 -25.57 -9.72
C SER A 211 50.32 -25.82 -8.51
N THR A 212 50.76 -26.59 -7.52
CA THR A 212 49.92 -26.93 -6.35
C THR A 212 49.69 -25.71 -5.45
N ILE A 213 50.67 -24.82 -5.35
CA ILE A 213 50.57 -23.57 -4.57
C ILE A 213 49.53 -22.64 -5.20
N MET A 214 49.50 -22.52 -6.53
CA MET A 214 48.51 -21.69 -7.23
C MET A 214 47.07 -22.21 -7.06
N ILE A 215 46.88 -23.53 -7.01
CA ILE A 215 45.56 -24.13 -6.76
C ILE A 215 45.10 -23.83 -5.33
N VAL A 216 45.98 -23.95 -4.34
CA VAL A 216 45.66 -23.62 -2.93
C VAL A 216 45.33 -22.13 -2.77
N ILE A 217 46.14 -21.23 -3.36
CA ILE A 217 45.89 -19.78 -3.32
C ILE A 217 44.54 -19.44 -3.97
N ASN A 218 44.26 -19.96 -5.16
CA ASN A 218 42.99 -19.70 -5.84
C ASN A 218 41.79 -20.25 -5.06
N THR A 219 41.93 -21.41 -4.41
CA THR A 219 40.87 -21.98 -3.56
C THR A 219 40.60 -21.11 -2.33
N VAL A 220 41.64 -20.59 -1.68
CA VAL A 220 41.51 -19.68 -0.54
C VAL A 220 40.88 -18.35 -0.95
N LEU A 221 41.34 -17.75 -2.06
CA LEU A 221 40.77 -16.50 -2.57
C LEU A 221 39.31 -16.65 -2.99
N PHE A 222 38.95 -17.76 -3.65
CA PHE A 222 37.57 -18.06 -4.01
C PHE A 222 36.70 -18.29 -2.77
N GLY A 223 37.22 -19.00 -1.76
CA GLY A 223 36.55 -19.16 -0.47
C GLY A 223 36.27 -17.80 0.18
N LEU A 224 37.28 -16.93 0.29
CA LEU A 224 37.14 -15.58 0.84
C LEU A 224 36.11 -14.76 0.07
N PHE A 225 36.11 -14.84 -1.27
CA PHE A 225 35.11 -14.19 -2.11
C PHE A 225 33.68 -14.70 -1.80
N VAL A 226 33.48 -16.01 -1.72
CA VAL A 226 32.18 -16.61 -1.38
C VAL A 226 31.75 -16.20 0.03
N ALA A 227 32.65 -16.23 1.01
CA ALA A 227 32.35 -15.79 2.37
C ALA A 227 31.97 -14.30 2.42
N GLN A 228 32.65 -13.45 1.66
CA GLN A 228 32.36 -12.02 1.58
C GLN A 228 31.04 -11.75 0.85
N ALA A 229 30.72 -12.51 -0.20
CA ALA A 229 29.43 -12.43 -0.89
C ALA A 229 28.28 -12.85 0.03
N ILE A 230 28.45 -13.96 0.77
CA ILE A 230 27.48 -14.44 1.77
C ILE A 230 27.30 -13.37 2.86
N ALA A 231 28.40 -12.84 3.42
CA ALA A 231 28.35 -11.78 4.43
C ALA A 231 27.65 -10.52 3.89
N GLY A 232 27.90 -10.14 2.64
CA GLY A 232 27.23 -9.03 1.97
C GLY A 232 25.72 -9.24 1.84
N VAL A 233 25.28 -10.44 1.43
CA VAL A 233 23.85 -10.78 1.31
C VAL A 233 23.17 -10.81 2.68
N PHE A 234 23.81 -11.39 3.70
CA PHE A 234 23.26 -11.39 5.06
C PHE A 234 23.25 -9.99 5.68
N SER A 235 24.27 -9.18 5.41
CA SER A 235 24.36 -7.78 5.84
C SER A 235 23.25 -6.94 5.19
N ALA A 236 22.97 -7.14 3.90
CA ALA A 236 21.86 -6.49 3.22
C ALA A 236 20.48 -6.87 3.81
N LYS A 237 20.34 -8.08 4.37
CA LYS A 237 19.11 -8.51 5.07
C LYS A 237 18.91 -7.89 6.45
N ILE A 238 19.93 -7.21 7.00
CA ILE A 238 19.81 -6.50 8.28
C ILE A 238 18.91 -5.28 8.11
N ALA A 239 19.06 -4.57 6.98
CA ALA A 239 18.15 -3.51 6.57
C ALA A 239 16.83 -4.15 6.11
N SER A 240 15.76 -3.97 6.89
CA SER A 240 14.50 -4.68 6.62
C SER A 240 13.56 -3.87 5.74
N ASP A 241 13.21 -2.66 6.17
CA ASP A 241 12.38 -1.71 5.42
C ASP A 241 12.75 -0.27 5.82
N ARG A 242 12.01 0.69 5.27
CA ARG A 242 12.16 2.12 5.60
C ARG A 242 10.97 2.67 6.37
N ALA A 243 10.30 1.82 7.14
CA ALA A 243 9.21 2.26 7.99
C ALA A 243 9.76 3.11 9.14
N GLY A 244 9.02 4.07 9.65
CA GLY A 244 9.40 4.85 10.82
C GLY A 244 8.18 5.11 11.67
N LEU A 245 8.38 5.21 12.98
CA LEU A 245 7.32 5.61 13.90
C LEU A 245 7.36 7.14 14.03
N SER A 246 6.20 7.79 13.98
CA SER A 246 6.11 9.23 14.25
C SER A 246 6.66 9.56 15.64
N SER A 247 7.35 10.69 15.73
CA SER A 247 7.83 11.30 16.97
C SER A 247 7.41 12.75 17.11
N SER A 248 6.41 13.20 16.34
CA SER A 248 5.90 14.57 16.47
C SER A 248 5.53 14.84 17.92
N GLN A 249 5.86 16.03 18.43
CA GLN A 249 5.47 16.47 19.77
C GLN A 249 4.07 17.09 19.78
N HIS A 250 3.45 17.22 18.61
CA HIS A 250 2.26 18.03 18.38
C HIS A 250 1.11 17.21 17.77
N CYS A 251 1.19 15.88 17.86
CA CYS A 251 0.08 15.02 17.49
C CYS A 251 -1.17 15.39 18.29
N GLY A 252 -2.31 15.22 17.65
CA GLY A 252 -3.58 15.57 18.26
C GLY A 252 -4.68 15.61 17.21
N ILE A 253 -5.91 15.57 17.70
CA ILE A 253 -7.09 15.80 16.89
C ILE A 253 -7.35 17.30 16.96
N TRP A 254 -7.15 17.96 15.82
CA TRP A 254 -7.36 19.38 15.64
C TRP A 254 -8.58 19.58 14.75
N GLN A 255 -9.57 20.32 15.26
CA GLN A 255 -10.81 20.62 14.55
C GLN A 255 -10.98 22.12 14.39
N PHE A 256 -11.61 22.52 13.30
CA PHE A 256 -12.03 23.89 13.09
C PHE A 256 -13.08 24.28 14.13
N ASN A 257 -12.86 25.39 14.83
CA ASN A 257 -13.84 25.97 15.73
C ASN A 257 -14.83 26.79 14.89
N GLU A 258 -16.09 26.38 14.86
CA GLU A 258 -17.16 27.06 14.12
C GLU A 258 -17.32 28.54 14.54
N ASN A 259 -16.87 28.90 15.74
CA ASN A 259 -16.89 30.27 16.25
C ASN A 259 -15.64 31.10 15.86
N ALA A 260 -14.74 30.58 15.04
CA ALA A 260 -13.50 31.26 14.64
C ALA A 260 -13.72 32.43 13.67
N GLY A 261 -14.94 32.64 13.18
CA GLY A 261 -15.32 33.72 12.27
C GLY A 261 -15.19 33.36 10.78
N GLY A 262 -15.79 34.18 9.92
CA GLY A 262 -15.92 33.90 8.48
C GLY A 262 -14.59 33.74 7.74
N GLU A 263 -13.60 34.60 8.01
CA GLU A 263 -12.29 34.50 7.34
C GLU A 263 -11.57 33.17 7.66
N ALA A 264 -11.68 32.70 8.91
CA ALA A 264 -11.10 31.43 9.30
C ALA A 264 -11.83 30.26 8.63
N ALA A 265 -13.15 30.35 8.45
CA ALA A 265 -13.95 29.36 7.74
C ALA A 265 -13.57 29.29 6.25
N ASP A 266 -13.44 30.43 5.57
CA ASP A 266 -13.01 30.47 4.16
C ASP A 266 -11.61 29.82 3.97
N ARG A 267 -10.70 30.04 4.93
CA ARG A 267 -9.37 29.40 4.93
C ARG A 267 -9.46 27.90 5.21
N ASP A 268 -10.40 27.47 6.05
CA ASP A 268 -10.64 26.06 6.30
C ASP A 268 -11.18 25.34 5.06
N ASP A 269 -12.13 25.96 4.35
CA ASP A 269 -12.68 25.43 3.10
C ASP A 269 -11.58 25.23 2.05
N LEU A 270 -10.72 26.23 1.86
CA LEU A 270 -9.58 26.14 0.94
C LEU A 270 -8.60 25.03 1.36
N ASN A 271 -8.38 24.87 2.67
CA ASN A 271 -7.55 23.81 3.20
C ASN A 271 -8.15 22.42 2.94
N ASN A 272 -9.45 22.26 3.17
CA ASN A 272 -10.14 21.02 2.94
C ASN A 272 -10.13 20.65 1.44
N TYR A 273 -10.32 21.63 0.55
CA TYR A 273 -10.11 21.47 -0.89
C TYR A 273 -8.70 20.93 -1.22
N GLN A 274 -7.65 21.48 -0.61
CA GLN A 274 -6.27 21.02 -0.83
C GLN A 274 -6.04 19.59 -0.31
N LYS A 275 -6.56 19.27 0.89
CA LYS A 275 -6.46 17.93 1.48
C LYS A 275 -7.15 16.89 0.60
N GLU A 276 -8.35 17.20 0.11
CA GLU A 276 -9.15 16.32 -0.74
C GLU A 276 -8.50 16.15 -2.12
N THR A 277 -7.97 17.23 -2.70
CA THR A 277 -7.21 17.20 -3.95
C THR A 277 -5.98 16.31 -3.83
N ARG A 278 -5.22 16.42 -2.72
CA ARG A 278 -4.06 15.57 -2.45
C ARG A 278 -4.45 14.10 -2.32
N ALA A 279 -5.53 13.80 -1.59
CA ALA A 279 -6.04 12.43 -1.43
C ALA A 279 -6.46 11.83 -2.78
N SER A 280 -7.18 12.58 -3.61
CA SER A 280 -7.63 12.10 -4.91
C SER A 280 -6.48 11.88 -5.89
N GLN A 281 -5.52 12.80 -5.94
CA GLN A 281 -4.30 12.63 -6.75
C GLN A 281 -3.51 11.40 -6.31
N TYR A 282 -3.39 11.16 -5.00
CA TYR A 282 -2.76 9.96 -4.46
C TYR A 282 -3.53 8.70 -4.86
N ALA A 283 -4.85 8.66 -4.68
CA ALA A 283 -5.67 7.53 -5.09
C ALA A 283 -5.49 7.18 -6.58
N ARG A 284 -5.57 8.19 -7.46
CA ARG A 284 -5.41 8.01 -8.92
C ARG A 284 -4.04 7.47 -9.30
N THR A 285 -2.99 8.03 -8.70
CA THR A 285 -1.61 7.72 -9.07
C THR A 285 -1.14 6.40 -8.44
N CYS A 286 -1.59 6.11 -7.22
CA CYS A 286 -0.98 5.08 -6.38
C CYS A 286 -1.86 3.85 -6.14
N TYR A 287 -3.19 3.94 -6.11
CA TYR A 287 -4.02 2.77 -5.77
C TYR A 287 -4.05 1.72 -6.88
N ASN A 288 -3.95 2.16 -8.14
CA ASN A 288 -3.99 1.29 -9.32
C ASN A 288 -2.59 0.98 -9.89
N SER A 289 -1.51 1.43 -9.25
CA SER A 289 -0.15 1.15 -9.71
C SER A 289 0.26 -0.26 -9.28
N PRO A 290 0.45 -1.23 -10.20
CA PRO A 290 0.90 -2.57 -9.86
C PRO A 290 2.35 -2.59 -9.38
N ASP A 291 3.10 -1.51 -9.65
CA ASP A 291 4.51 -1.42 -9.34
C ASP A 291 4.75 -0.83 -7.94
N PRO A 292 5.28 -1.61 -6.97
CA PRO A 292 5.72 -1.11 -5.66
C PRO A 292 6.97 -0.19 -5.77
N THR A 293 7.59 -0.13 -6.96
CA THR A 293 8.65 0.82 -7.34
C THR A 293 8.13 2.07 -8.04
N GLY A 294 6.81 2.28 -8.01
CA GLY A 294 6.17 3.51 -8.45
C GLY A 294 6.79 4.78 -7.85
N PRO A 295 6.37 5.96 -8.34
CA PRO A 295 6.94 7.24 -7.99
C PRO A 295 7.16 7.39 -6.48
N PHE A 296 8.24 8.05 -6.06
CA PHE A 296 8.54 8.26 -4.64
C PHE A 296 7.34 8.84 -3.85
N SER A 297 6.44 9.58 -4.52
CA SER A 297 5.19 10.08 -3.95
C SER A 297 4.22 9.01 -3.46
N CYS A 298 4.25 7.78 -3.99
CA CYS A 298 3.41 6.69 -3.54
C CYS A 298 3.90 6.01 -2.25
N ARG A 299 5.13 6.32 -1.82
CA ARG A 299 5.79 5.69 -0.65
C ARG A 299 5.67 6.51 0.64
N VAL A 300 4.68 7.38 0.75
CA VAL A 300 4.44 8.20 1.95
C VAL A 300 3.84 7.34 3.08
N PHE A 301 2.84 6.51 2.74
CA PHE A 301 2.15 5.67 3.73
C PHE A 301 2.82 4.31 3.90
N TYR A 302 2.56 3.66 5.04
CA TYR A 302 3.09 2.32 5.32
C TYR A 302 2.62 1.30 4.26
N ASN A 303 1.30 1.19 4.05
CA ASN A 303 0.75 0.51 2.88
C ASN A 303 0.33 1.54 1.84
N GLN A 304 0.65 1.27 0.57
CA GLN A 304 0.39 2.20 -0.53
C GLN A 304 -1.11 2.36 -0.81
N SER A 305 -1.90 1.32 -0.59
CA SER A 305 -3.34 1.36 -0.81
C SER A 305 -4.08 0.50 0.21
N ILE A 306 -5.35 0.84 0.39
CA ILE A 306 -6.32 0.05 1.13
C ILE A 306 -7.05 -0.79 0.08
N ALA A 307 -6.92 -2.12 0.16
CA ALA A 307 -7.56 -3.02 -0.80
C ALA A 307 -9.09 -3.00 -0.62
N TYR A 308 -9.82 -3.11 -1.72
CA TYR A 308 -11.26 -3.25 -1.72
C TYR A 308 -11.73 -4.08 -2.90
N ASN A 309 -12.91 -4.68 -2.76
CA ASN A 309 -13.57 -5.43 -3.81
C ASN A 309 -14.70 -4.58 -4.40
N THR A 310 -14.81 -4.61 -5.73
CA THR A 310 -15.90 -3.98 -6.47
C THR A 310 -16.86 -5.05 -6.93
N LYS A 311 -18.16 -4.83 -6.72
CA LYS A 311 -19.23 -5.68 -7.26
C LYS A 311 -20.19 -4.81 -8.06
N THR A 312 -20.40 -5.16 -9.32
CA THR A 312 -21.42 -4.54 -10.18
C THR A 312 -22.74 -5.30 -10.07
N HIS A 313 -23.81 -4.74 -10.65
CA HIS A 313 -25.15 -5.34 -10.66
C HIS A 313 -25.67 -5.71 -9.26
N GLN A 314 -25.42 -4.84 -8.29
CA GLN A 314 -25.90 -5.01 -6.92
C GLN A 314 -27.32 -4.48 -6.78
N LEU A 315 -28.00 -4.92 -5.73
CA LEU A 315 -29.32 -4.45 -5.37
C LEU A 315 -29.29 -2.92 -5.12
N CYS A 316 -30.31 -2.22 -5.60
CA CYS A 316 -30.58 -0.83 -5.26
C CYS A 316 -30.52 -0.66 -3.73
N PRO A 317 -29.66 0.22 -3.18
CA PRO A 317 -29.42 0.29 -1.73
C PRO A 317 -30.52 1.04 -0.95
N PHE A 318 -31.62 1.38 -1.62
CA PHE A 318 -32.72 2.17 -1.09
C PHE A 318 -33.97 1.30 -0.86
N ALA A 319 -34.93 1.82 -0.08
CA ALA A 319 -36.12 1.06 0.29
C ALA A 319 -37.03 0.74 -0.92
N SER A 320 -37.02 1.60 -1.94
CA SER A 320 -37.74 1.39 -3.20
C SER A 320 -36.77 1.19 -4.36
N SER A 321 -36.95 0.11 -5.12
CA SER A 321 -36.17 -0.15 -6.33
C SER A 321 -36.53 0.78 -7.49
N GLU A 322 -37.71 1.41 -7.47
CA GLU A 322 -38.15 2.36 -8.50
C GLU A 322 -37.39 3.69 -8.45
N LEU A 323 -36.75 3.95 -7.30
CA LEU A 323 -35.93 5.14 -7.09
C LEU A 323 -34.60 5.06 -7.84
N CYS A 324 -34.12 3.86 -8.12
CA CYS A 324 -32.92 3.63 -8.91
C CYS A 324 -33.25 3.66 -10.41
N HIS A 325 -32.38 4.31 -11.21
CA HIS A 325 -32.64 4.54 -12.65
C HIS A 325 -32.88 3.24 -13.44
N ASP A 326 -32.01 2.24 -13.27
CA ASP A 326 -32.08 0.96 -13.99
C ASP A 326 -32.80 -0.15 -13.18
N GLY A 327 -33.58 0.24 -12.17
CA GLY A 327 -34.36 -0.67 -11.34
C GLY A 327 -33.56 -1.42 -10.27
N LEU A 328 -33.93 -2.68 -10.01
CA LEU A 328 -33.47 -3.42 -8.83
C LEU A 328 -31.96 -3.72 -8.82
N TYR A 329 -31.32 -3.96 -9.97
CA TYR A 329 -29.92 -4.39 -10.08
C TYR A 329 -29.03 -3.31 -10.72
N SER A 330 -29.26 -2.04 -10.38
CA SER A 330 -28.59 -0.88 -10.96
C SER A 330 -27.35 -0.42 -10.19
N ALA A 331 -27.09 -0.97 -9.00
CA ALA A 331 -26.09 -0.41 -8.10
C ALA A 331 -24.69 -1.03 -8.32
N ILE A 332 -23.68 -0.27 -7.90
CA ILE A 332 -22.30 -0.73 -7.72
C ILE A 332 -21.94 -0.64 -6.24
N SER A 333 -21.28 -1.67 -5.70
CA SER A 333 -20.83 -1.67 -4.30
C SER A 333 -19.32 -1.86 -4.21
N PHE A 334 -18.73 -1.18 -3.24
CA PHE A 334 -17.33 -1.31 -2.85
C PHE A 334 -17.25 -1.78 -1.39
N ASP A 335 -16.35 -2.72 -1.11
CA ASP A 335 -16.19 -3.29 0.23
C ASP A 335 -14.72 -3.60 0.51
N THR A 336 -14.17 -3.00 1.55
CA THR A 336 -12.80 -3.27 1.99
C THR A 336 -12.63 -4.64 2.66
N GLY A 337 -13.73 -5.25 3.12
CA GLY A 337 -13.68 -6.27 4.16
C GLY A 337 -13.14 -5.70 5.48
N TYR A 338 -12.90 -6.58 6.46
CA TYR A 338 -12.27 -6.17 7.72
C TYR A 338 -10.76 -6.04 7.53
N ILE A 339 -10.27 -4.81 7.68
CA ILE A 339 -8.87 -4.43 7.51
C ILE A 339 -8.26 -4.10 8.87
N ASP A 340 -7.03 -4.57 9.07
CA ASP A 340 -6.24 -4.24 10.25
C ASP A 340 -5.76 -2.78 10.21
N ALA A 341 -5.77 -2.10 11.37
CA ALA A 341 -5.34 -0.71 11.47
C ALA A 341 -3.91 -0.46 10.98
N SER A 342 -3.05 -1.47 11.01
CA SER A 342 -1.68 -1.36 10.53
C SER A 342 -1.60 -1.03 9.04
N VAL A 343 -2.65 -1.34 8.25
CA VAL A 343 -2.74 -0.95 6.84
C VAL A 343 -2.79 0.57 6.68
N ILE A 344 -3.50 1.27 7.56
CA ILE A 344 -3.52 2.74 7.56
C ILE A 344 -2.37 3.35 8.36
N GLY A 345 -1.45 2.53 8.87
CA GLY A 345 -0.26 2.97 9.59
C GLY A 345 -0.40 2.99 11.11
N ILE A 346 -1.47 2.48 11.72
CA ILE A 346 -1.56 2.41 13.19
C ILE A 346 -0.77 1.20 13.70
N ASN A 347 0.26 1.45 14.49
CA ASN A 347 1.17 0.48 15.07
C ASN A 347 0.87 0.25 16.56
N SER A 348 -0.02 -0.68 16.85
CA SER A 348 -0.35 -1.08 18.23
C SER A 348 -0.81 -2.55 18.28
N PRO A 349 -0.54 -3.28 19.38
CA PRO A 349 -1.03 -4.65 19.53
C PRO A 349 -2.54 -4.73 19.78
N THR A 350 -3.17 -3.61 20.16
CA THR A 350 -4.61 -3.51 20.43
C THR A 350 -5.29 -2.60 19.41
N ALA A 351 -4.78 -2.58 18.18
CA ALA A 351 -5.36 -1.76 17.13
C ALA A 351 -6.69 -2.36 16.65
N HIS A 352 -7.66 -1.50 16.40
CA HIS A 352 -9.00 -1.88 15.98
C HIS A 352 -9.02 -2.25 14.49
N LYS A 353 -9.87 -3.17 14.10
CA LYS A 353 -10.12 -3.42 12.67
C LYS A 353 -11.21 -2.47 12.18
N PHE A 354 -11.23 -2.17 10.89
CA PHE A 354 -12.30 -1.38 10.30
C PHE A 354 -12.78 -2.00 8.99
N ARG A 355 -14.02 -1.69 8.61
CA ARG A 355 -14.59 -2.01 7.31
C ARG A 355 -15.32 -0.80 6.77
N ARG A 356 -15.04 -0.45 5.52
CA ARG A 356 -15.75 0.59 4.77
C ARG A 356 -16.51 -0.07 3.64
N THR A 357 -17.78 0.27 3.52
CA THR A 357 -18.57 -0.07 2.34
C THR A 357 -19.23 1.17 1.77
N SER A 358 -19.41 1.18 0.45
CA SER A 358 -20.16 2.22 -0.25
C SER A 358 -20.94 1.58 -1.39
N SER A 359 -22.23 1.89 -1.48
CA SER A 359 -23.11 1.40 -2.55
C SER A 359 -23.76 2.58 -3.26
N CYS A 360 -23.53 2.70 -4.57
CA CYS A 360 -23.96 3.84 -5.38
C CYS A 360 -24.90 3.41 -6.50
N SER A 361 -25.91 4.23 -6.80
CA SER A 361 -26.79 4.06 -7.96
C SER A 361 -27.24 5.40 -8.52
N PRO A 362 -27.34 5.56 -9.85
CA PRO A 362 -28.09 6.65 -10.46
C PRO A 362 -29.56 6.61 -10.00
N LEU A 363 -30.14 7.78 -9.77
CA LEU A 363 -31.52 7.94 -9.35
C LEU A 363 -32.47 8.17 -10.54
N ASN A 364 -33.71 7.75 -10.38
CA ASN A 364 -34.78 7.93 -11.34
C ASN A 364 -35.24 9.40 -11.38
N LEU A 365 -35.29 9.97 -12.59
CA LEU A 365 -35.65 11.37 -12.84
C LEU A 365 -37.10 11.54 -13.32
N SER A 366 -37.88 10.47 -13.29
CA SER A 366 -39.30 10.49 -13.66
C SER A 366 -40.15 11.13 -12.57
N GLU A 367 -41.36 11.55 -12.91
CA GLU A 367 -42.33 11.97 -11.91
C GLU A 367 -42.59 10.81 -10.92
N PRO A 368 -42.70 11.09 -9.60
CA PRO A 368 -42.84 12.41 -8.97
C PRO A 368 -41.52 13.07 -8.54
N TYR A 369 -40.36 12.48 -8.82
CA TYR A 369 -39.08 12.90 -8.22
C TYR A 369 -38.52 14.19 -8.82
N VAL A 370 -38.77 14.47 -10.08
CA VAL A 370 -38.30 15.70 -10.75
C VAL A 370 -39.45 16.34 -11.50
N LEU A 371 -39.79 17.57 -11.15
CA LEU A 371 -40.89 18.32 -11.77
C LEU A 371 -40.38 19.69 -12.26
N PRO A 372 -40.98 20.25 -13.32
CA PRO A 372 -40.70 21.62 -13.72
C PRO A 372 -41.10 22.61 -12.60
N SER A 373 -40.26 23.59 -12.30
CA SER A 373 -40.46 24.49 -11.15
C SER A 373 -41.69 25.40 -11.26
N SER A 374 -42.22 25.62 -12.47
CA SER A 374 -43.48 26.35 -12.68
C SER A 374 -44.19 25.85 -13.94
N PRO A 375 -45.49 25.53 -13.87
CA PRO A 375 -46.30 25.22 -15.04
C PRO A 375 -46.55 26.49 -15.85
N GLY A 376 -45.71 26.79 -16.84
CA GLY A 376 -45.93 27.89 -17.80
C GLY A 376 -44.71 28.75 -18.16
N THR A 377 -43.62 28.71 -17.39
CA THR A 377 -42.31 29.13 -17.90
C THR A 377 -41.81 28.06 -18.87
N ASN A 378 -41.00 28.43 -19.87
CA ASN A 378 -40.52 27.56 -20.97
C ASN A 378 -39.61 26.38 -20.51
N GLY A 379 -40.00 25.62 -19.47
CA GLY A 379 -39.38 24.36 -19.05
C GLY A 379 -37.90 24.48 -18.67
N THR A 380 -37.43 25.68 -18.30
CA THR A 380 -36.00 25.89 -18.07
C THR A 380 -35.58 25.57 -16.65
N ALA A 381 -36.48 25.49 -15.66
CA ALA A 381 -36.14 25.19 -14.27
C ALA A 381 -36.82 23.91 -13.77
N TYR A 382 -36.10 23.13 -12.98
CA TYR A 382 -36.54 21.85 -12.43
C TYR A 382 -36.29 21.78 -10.92
N ASN A 383 -37.29 21.30 -10.19
CA ASN A 383 -37.23 20.99 -8.78
C ASN A 383 -37.05 19.47 -8.58
N TYR A 384 -36.17 19.09 -7.67
CA TYR A 384 -35.83 17.71 -7.34
C TYR A 384 -36.37 17.35 -5.96
N TYR A 385 -37.35 16.47 -5.89
CA TYR A 385 -38.10 16.09 -4.69
C TYR A 385 -37.55 14.83 -4.03
N TYR A 386 -36.23 14.77 -3.81
CA TYR A 386 -35.60 13.68 -3.05
C TYR A 386 -35.60 13.89 -1.53
N GLY A 387 -36.26 14.96 -1.07
CA GLY A 387 -36.32 15.34 0.33
C GLY A 387 -36.42 16.84 0.55
N PRO A 388 -37.13 17.33 1.58
CA PRO A 388 -37.17 18.76 1.89
C PRO A 388 -35.80 19.26 2.38
N LYS A 389 -35.52 20.52 2.08
CA LYS A 389 -34.39 21.28 2.59
C LYS A 389 -34.89 22.63 3.11
N ASP A 390 -34.50 23.00 4.32
CA ASP A 390 -34.89 24.25 4.98
C ASP A 390 -36.42 24.47 4.90
N ASN A 391 -36.85 25.59 4.30
CA ASN A 391 -38.26 25.95 4.11
C ASN A 391 -38.83 25.50 2.74
N THR A 392 -38.11 24.66 2.01
CA THR A 392 -38.51 24.19 0.67
C THR A 392 -38.86 22.70 0.69
N ASN A 393 -39.86 22.32 -0.10
CA ASN A 393 -40.30 20.93 -0.23
C ASN A 393 -39.48 20.12 -1.25
N TYR A 394 -38.41 20.70 -1.80
CA TYR A 394 -37.50 20.05 -2.76
C TYR A 394 -36.07 20.11 -2.22
N THR A 395 -35.24 19.17 -2.67
CA THR A 395 -33.82 19.05 -2.29
C THR A 395 -32.97 20.05 -3.05
N PHE A 396 -33.21 20.15 -4.36
CA PHE A 396 -32.40 20.94 -5.28
C PHE A 396 -33.29 21.58 -6.34
N ASN A 397 -32.89 22.75 -6.81
CA ASN A 397 -33.50 23.42 -7.96
C ASN A 397 -32.37 23.90 -8.87
N THR A 398 -32.51 23.65 -10.16
CA THR A 398 -31.58 24.16 -11.17
C THR A 398 -32.34 24.68 -12.38
N SER A 399 -31.82 25.76 -12.98
CA SER A 399 -32.17 26.08 -14.35
C SER A 399 -31.33 25.19 -15.26
N GLY A 400 -31.97 24.34 -16.06
CA GLY A 400 -31.29 23.43 -16.95
C GLY A 400 -30.61 24.07 -18.16
N ARG A 401 -30.80 25.38 -18.38
CA ARG A 401 -29.95 26.21 -19.26
C ARG A 401 -29.66 27.55 -18.57
N PRO A 402 -28.71 27.59 -17.62
CA PRO A 402 -28.43 28.80 -16.85
C PRO A 402 -27.77 29.89 -17.69
N PHE A 403 -27.11 29.51 -18.79
CA PHE A 403 -26.34 30.42 -19.63
C PHE A 403 -26.65 30.17 -21.11
N GLU A 404 -26.64 31.23 -21.92
CA GLU A 404 -26.69 31.11 -23.38
C GLU A 404 -25.32 30.75 -23.99
N TRP A 405 -24.24 31.00 -23.25
CA TRP A 405 -22.87 30.68 -23.67
C TRP A 405 -22.38 29.34 -23.12
N LEU A 406 -21.35 28.80 -23.74
CA LEU A 406 -20.74 27.54 -23.36
C LEU A 406 -19.86 27.72 -22.12
N VAL A 407 -20.14 26.96 -21.05
CA VAL A 407 -19.30 26.93 -19.85
C VAL A 407 -18.72 25.53 -19.72
N PRO A 408 -17.42 25.32 -19.91
CA PRO A 408 -16.81 24.00 -20.06
C PRO A 408 -16.65 23.22 -18.74
N VAL A 409 -17.74 23.09 -17.97
CA VAL A 409 -17.70 22.53 -16.61
C VAL A 409 -18.91 21.66 -16.32
N TYR A 410 -18.69 20.56 -15.61
CA TYR A 410 -19.74 19.86 -14.91
C TYR A 410 -20.05 20.60 -13.62
N SER A 411 -21.24 21.19 -13.54
CA SER A 411 -21.72 21.78 -12.30
C SER A 411 -22.16 20.66 -11.37
N VAL A 412 -21.67 20.68 -10.14
CA VAL A 412 -21.96 19.66 -9.12
C VAL A 412 -22.56 20.34 -7.90
N ASN A 413 -23.66 19.78 -7.41
CA ASN A 413 -24.24 20.10 -6.10
C ASN A 413 -24.39 18.83 -5.30
N THR A 414 -24.14 18.90 -3.99
CA THR A 414 -24.13 17.70 -3.13
C THR A 414 -24.91 17.93 -1.86
N TYR A 415 -25.64 16.91 -1.45
CA TYR A 415 -26.40 16.89 -0.21
C TYR A 415 -26.05 15.62 0.55
N PHE A 416 -26.05 15.70 1.87
CA PHE A 416 -25.74 14.56 2.71
C PHE A 416 -26.75 14.42 3.83
N SER A 417 -27.07 13.18 4.19
CA SER A 417 -27.69 12.87 5.47
C SER A 417 -26.64 12.28 6.38
N SER A 418 -26.43 12.94 7.51
CA SER A 418 -25.55 12.53 8.56
C SER A 418 -26.18 11.41 9.40
N LEU A 419 -25.53 11.12 10.51
CA LEU A 419 -25.96 10.14 11.50
C LEU A 419 -27.03 10.70 12.44
N TYR A 420 -27.14 12.02 12.48
CA TYR A 420 -28.09 12.78 13.29
C TYR A 420 -29.01 13.50 12.32
N PRO A 421 -29.91 12.76 11.62
CA PRO A 421 -30.73 13.33 10.58
C PRO A 421 -31.52 14.52 11.10
N GLU A 422 -31.99 14.54 12.35
CA GLU A 422 -32.66 15.68 12.97
C GLU A 422 -31.89 17.01 12.93
N SER A 423 -30.57 16.98 12.78
CA SER A 423 -29.70 18.15 12.69
C SER A 423 -29.30 18.49 11.24
N ASP A 424 -29.63 17.61 10.28
CA ASP A 424 -29.32 17.83 8.88
C ASP A 424 -30.23 18.91 8.29
N TYR A 425 -29.63 19.84 7.54
CA TYR A 425 -30.37 20.86 6.80
C TYR A 425 -31.25 20.27 5.67
N TRP A 426 -30.99 19.02 5.28
CA TRP A 426 -31.73 18.28 4.26
C TRP A 426 -32.16 16.92 4.79
N GLN A 427 -33.43 16.57 4.57
CA GLN A 427 -34.02 15.29 5.01
C GLN A 427 -34.38 14.43 3.80
N PRO A 428 -33.87 13.21 3.62
CA PRO A 428 -34.27 12.36 2.50
C PRO A 428 -35.74 11.92 2.60
N ILE A 429 -36.40 11.72 1.45
CA ILE A 429 -37.72 11.07 1.41
C ILE A 429 -37.64 9.64 1.99
N PRO A 430 -38.75 9.09 2.52
CA PRO A 430 -38.76 7.75 3.13
C PRO A 430 -38.19 6.65 2.24
N GLU A 431 -38.40 6.72 0.92
CA GLU A 431 -37.93 5.77 -0.08
C GLU A 431 -36.40 5.80 -0.25
N LEU A 432 -35.79 6.96 -0.01
CA LEU A 432 -34.36 7.22 -0.15
C LEU A 432 -33.61 7.10 1.18
N LYS A 433 -34.34 6.96 2.29
CA LYS A 433 -33.74 6.88 3.62
C LYS A 433 -32.75 5.71 3.68
N PRO A 434 -31.49 5.98 4.06
CA PRO A 434 -30.48 4.93 4.09
C PRO A 434 -30.75 3.98 5.28
N PRO A 435 -30.21 2.75 5.26
CA PRO A 435 -30.28 1.86 6.41
C PRO A 435 -29.78 2.51 7.70
N ASN A 436 -30.23 2.00 8.86
CA ASN A 436 -29.70 2.47 10.13
C ASN A 436 -28.17 2.37 10.16
N ASN A 437 -27.51 3.35 10.80
CA ASN A 437 -26.04 3.41 10.91
C ASN A 437 -25.28 3.59 9.58
N SER A 438 -25.92 4.19 8.59
CA SER A 438 -25.28 4.54 7.32
C SER A 438 -25.53 6.00 6.99
N THR A 439 -24.65 6.60 6.19
CA THR A 439 -24.81 7.96 5.69
C THR A 439 -25.23 7.92 4.23
N LEU A 440 -25.97 8.93 3.80
CA LEU A 440 -26.42 9.08 2.41
C LEU A 440 -25.76 10.32 1.80
N THR A 441 -25.28 10.18 0.57
CA THR A 441 -24.84 11.31 -0.26
C THR A 441 -25.66 11.34 -1.54
N ILE A 442 -26.21 12.48 -1.93
CA ILE A 442 -26.73 12.72 -3.29
C ILE A 442 -25.83 13.73 -4.00
N ILE A 443 -25.48 13.41 -5.23
CA ILE A 443 -24.67 14.22 -6.12
C ILE A 443 -25.52 14.55 -7.35
N PHE A 444 -25.80 15.83 -7.55
CA PHE A 444 -26.44 16.35 -8.76
C PHE A 444 -25.36 16.83 -9.72
N VAL A 445 -25.33 16.25 -10.92
CA VAL A 445 -24.37 16.57 -11.98
C VAL A 445 -25.12 17.19 -13.15
N SER A 446 -24.75 18.42 -13.51
CA SER A 446 -25.29 19.10 -14.68
C SER A 446 -24.19 19.35 -15.71
N SER A 447 -24.36 18.82 -16.92
CA SER A 447 -23.49 19.09 -18.06
C SER A 447 -23.78 20.49 -18.61
N MET A 448 -22.94 21.48 -18.33
CA MET A 448 -23.15 22.86 -18.82
C MET A 448 -22.72 23.00 -20.28
N HIS A 449 -23.55 22.60 -21.24
CA HIS A 449 -23.24 22.70 -22.68
C HIS A 449 -21.90 22.07 -23.10
N ILE A 450 -21.60 20.89 -22.55
CA ILE A 450 -20.45 20.08 -22.97
C ILE A 450 -20.85 19.23 -24.17
N TYR A 451 -20.04 19.29 -25.22
CA TYR A 451 -20.16 18.43 -26.39
C TYR A 451 -19.19 17.26 -26.29
N HIS A 452 -19.54 16.11 -26.83
CA HIS A 452 -18.72 14.91 -26.85
C HIS A 452 -18.42 14.52 -28.28
N VAL A 453 -17.21 14.05 -28.54
CA VAL A 453 -16.82 13.58 -29.87
C VAL A 453 -17.48 12.25 -30.25
N ARG A 454 -18.05 11.52 -29.28
CA ARG A 454 -18.81 10.27 -29.46
C ARG A 454 -20.04 10.27 -28.57
N PRO A 455 -21.10 9.53 -28.95
CA PRO A 455 -22.28 9.45 -28.12
C PRO A 455 -21.99 8.73 -26.79
N SER A 456 -22.54 9.23 -25.69
CA SER A 456 -22.54 8.57 -24.39
C SER A 456 -23.95 8.19 -23.98
N PHE A 457 -24.13 6.94 -23.55
CA PHE A 457 -25.37 6.40 -22.98
C PHE A 457 -25.27 6.22 -21.46
N ASP A 458 -24.24 6.80 -20.85
CA ASP A 458 -24.10 6.79 -19.40
C ASP A 458 -25.28 7.56 -18.74
N PRO A 459 -25.94 7.01 -17.71
CA PRO A 459 -27.10 7.65 -17.07
C PRO A 459 -26.79 8.97 -16.36
N ILE A 460 -25.53 9.20 -15.95
CA ILE A 460 -25.09 10.45 -15.30
C ILE A 460 -24.47 11.41 -16.31
N PHE A 461 -23.79 10.90 -17.33
CA PHE A 461 -23.15 11.68 -18.39
C PHE A 461 -23.72 11.38 -19.78
N PRO A 462 -25.04 11.52 -20.02
CA PRO A 462 -25.62 11.22 -21.30
C PRO A 462 -25.25 12.29 -22.32
N SER A 463 -24.91 11.88 -23.53
CA SER A 463 -24.65 12.78 -24.65
C SER A 463 -24.90 12.05 -25.96
N HIS A 464 -26.15 11.82 -26.32
CA HIS A 464 -26.52 11.04 -27.51
C HIS A 464 -27.12 11.90 -28.63
N GLU A 465 -27.40 13.17 -28.38
CA GLU A 465 -28.06 14.05 -29.36
C GLU A 465 -27.03 14.71 -30.28
N PRO A 466 -27.09 14.47 -31.61
CA PRO A 466 -26.09 15.00 -32.53
C PRO A 466 -26.34 16.49 -32.82
N ARG A 467 -25.26 17.28 -32.86
CA ARG A 467 -25.21 18.68 -33.28
C ARG A 467 -24.11 18.87 -34.31
N TYR A 468 -24.49 19.40 -35.47
CA TYR A 468 -23.56 19.71 -36.55
C TYR A 468 -23.06 21.15 -36.41
N PHE A 469 -21.75 21.32 -36.48
CA PHE A 469 -21.08 22.62 -36.47
C PHE A 469 -20.45 22.87 -37.84
N GLU A 470 -20.46 24.12 -38.29
CA GLU A 470 -19.80 24.50 -39.54
C GLU A 470 -18.30 24.16 -39.47
N GLY A 471 -17.78 23.53 -40.52
CA GLY A 471 -16.39 23.06 -40.58
C GLY A 471 -16.11 21.67 -40.00
N PHE A 472 -17.06 21.06 -39.27
CA PHE A 472 -16.91 19.70 -38.76
C PHE A 472 -17.53 18.67 -39.72
N ARG A 473 -16.79 17.58 -39.99
CA ARG A 473 -17.29 16.47 -40.83
C ARG A 473 -18.25 15.55 -40.09
N GLU A 474 -18.07 15.43 -38.78
CA GLU A 474 -18.85 14.57 -37.90
C GLU A 474 -19.60 15.45 -36.89
N PRO A 475 -20.83 15.07 -36.49
CA PRO A 475 -21.54 15.79 -35.45
C PRO A 475 -20.82 15.61 -34.11
N LEU A 476 -20.92 16.62 -33.26
CA LEU A 476 -20.65 16.45 -31.84
C LEU A 476 -21.94 16.09 -31.10
N TYR A 477 -21.84 15.42 -29.97
CA TYR A 477 -22.99 14.93 -29.23
C TYR A 477 -23.18 15.70 -27.93
N TYR A 478 -24.41 16.00 -27.53
CA TYR A 478 -24.68 16.71 -26.28
C TYR A 478 -25.85 16.10 -25.53
N ASN A 479 -26.03 16.54 -24.27
CA ASN A 479 -27.21 16.22 -23.49
C ASN A 479 -28.33 17.22 -23.83
N ALA A 480 -29.37 16.81 -24.56
CA ALA A 480 -30.50 17.70 -24.82
C ALA A 480 -31.45 17.85 -23.62
N ASP A 481 -31.41 16.90 -22.68
CA ASP A 481 -32.19 16.95 -21.47
C ASP A 481 -31.51 17.91 -20.47
N PRO A 482 -32.15 19.04 -20.14
CA PRO A 482 -31.54 20.09 -19.34
C PRO A 482 -31.51 19.75 -17.84
N ARG A 483 -32.11 18.63 -17.43
CA ARG A 483 -32.11 18.17 -16.03
C ARG A 483 -30.70 17.75 -15.59
N ALA A 484 -30.29 18.19 -14.40
CA ALA A 484 -29.22 17.55 -13.64
C ALA A 484 -29.52 16.07 -13.44
N ARG A 485 -28.47 15.24 -13.57
CA ARG A 485 -28.52 13.81 -13.25
C ARG A 485 -28.16 13.60 -11.79
N ALA A 486 -28.86 12.71 -11.11
CA ALA A 486 -28.65 12.46 -9.69
C ALA A 486 -27.99 11.08 -9.49
N LEU A 487 -26.89 11.06 -8.74
CA LEU A 487 -26.21 9.86 -8.27
C LEU A 487 -26.31 9.84 -6.75
N ALA A 488 -26.72 8.73 -6.16
CA ALA A 488 -26.77 8.60 -4.71
C ALA A 488 -25.91 7.44 -4.24
N CYS A 489 -25.23 7.64 -3.10
CA CYS A 489 -24.34 6.67 -2.48
C CYS A 489 -24.68 6.51 -1.00
N VAL A 490 -24.74 5.26 -0.53
CA VAL A 490 -24.90 4.89 0.88
C VAL A 490 -23.56 4.39 1.39
N ASP A 491 -23.04 5.03 2.44
CA ASP A 491 -21.76 4.71 3.05
C ASP A 491 -21.94 4.08 4.43
N THR A 492 -21.16 3.04 4.74
CA THR A 492 -21.08 2.46 6.10
C THR A 492 -19.64 2.33 6.57
N SER A 493 -19.42 2.67 7.84
CA SER A 493 -18.15 2.51 8.53
C SER A 493 -18.36 1.65 9.77
N GLU A 494 -17.71 0.49 9.82
CA GLU A 494 -17.70 -0.38 10.98
C GLU A 494 -16.32 -0.39 11.63
N LEU A 495 -16.31 -0.41 12.95
CA LEU A 495 -15.13 -0.66 13.77
C LEU A 495 -15.31 -1.99 14.48
N CYS A 496 -14.22 -2.74 14.63
CA CYS A 496 -14.21 -3.96 15.41
C CYS A 496 -13.10 -3.95 16.44
N SER A 497 -13.32 -4.69 17.52
CA SER A 497 -12.31 -5.01 18.52
C SER A 497 -11.06 -5.62 17.86
N PRO A 498 -9.90 -5.60 18.55
CA PRO A 498 -8.65 -6.10 17.97
C PRO A 498 -8.70 -7.58 17.54
N ASP A 499 -9.45 -8.41 18.25
CA ASP A 499 -9.72 -9.80 17.87
C ASP A 499 -10.60 -9.89 16.60
N GLY A 500 -11.47 -8.91 16.38
CA GLY A 500 -12.48 -8.88 15.32
C GLY A 500 -13.79 -9.57 15.70
N GLU A 501 -13.99 -9.92 16.98
CA GLU A 501 -15.19 -10.63 17.44
C GLU A 501 -16.38 -9.68 17.65
N THR A 502 -16.13 -8.48 18.17
CA THR A 502 -17.16 -7.48 18.44
C THR A 502 -17.01 -6.31 17.47
N CYS A 503 -17.99 -6.14 16.59
CA CYS A 503 -18.05 -5.02 15.66
C CYS A 503 -19.23 -4.11 16.00
N TRP A 504 -19.02 -2.80 15.82
CA TRP A 504 -20.05 -1.78 15.95
C TRP A 504 -19.92 -0.78 14.82
N SER A 505 -21.03 -0.14 14.50
CA SER A 505 -20.98 1.00 13.60
C SER A 505 -20.16 2.12 14.23
N MET A 506 -19.35 2.81 13.44
CA MET A 506 -18.62 4.03 13.85
C MET A 506 -19.53 5.11 14.44
N THR A 507 -20.81 5.02 14.10
CA THR A 507 -21.90 5.94 14.43
C THR A 507 -22.53 5.62 15.78
N SER A 508 -22.42 4.36 16.22
CA SER A 508 -22.96 3.89 17.49
C SER A 508 -22.02 4.25 18.64
N PRO A 509 -22.54 4.41 19.87
CA PRO A 509 -21.71 4.46 21.06
C PRO A 509 -20.76 3.26 21.12
N LEU A 510 -19.60 3.47 21.75
CA LEU A 510 -18.62 2.41 21.94
C LEU A 510 -19.28 1.20 22.60
N SER A 511 -19.11 0.00 22.04
CA SER A 511 -19.70 -1.22 22.60
C SER A 511 -19.28 -1.42 24.06
N PRO A 512 -20.19 -1.83 24.95
CA PRO A 512 -19.85 -2.13 26.34
C PRO A 512 -18.68 -3.11 26.43
N GLY A 513 -17.66 -2.77 27.23
CA GLY A 513 -16.46 -3.59 27.41
C GLY A 513 -15.27 -3.23 26.53
N ILE A 514 -15.47 -2.44 25.46
CA ILE A 514 -14.36 -1.87 24.69
C ILE A 514 -13.84 -0.62 25.41
N LYS A 515 -12.52 -0.55 25.59
CA LYS A 515 -11.87 0.62 26.22
C LYS A 515 -11.62 1.69 25.17
N SER A 516 -11.90 2.95 25.51
CA SER A 516 -11.51 4.13 24.73
C SER A 516 -9.99 4.32 24.77
N SER A 517 -9.28 3.57 23.93
CA SER A 517 -7.82 3.64 23.84
C SER A 517 -7.38 4.75 22.86
N PRO A 518 -6.13 5.22 22.94
CA PRO A 518 -5.55 6.13 21.95
C PRO A 518 -5.66 5.60 20.51
N GLU A 519 -5.53 4.28 20.30
CA GLU A 519 -5.69 3.63 19.00
C GLU A 519 -7.11 3.71 18.47
N TYR A 520 -8.10 3.52 19.35
CA TYR A 520 -9.51 3.67 18.99
C TYR A 520 -9.78 5.08 18.48
N TRP A 521 -9.31 6.10 19.21
CA TRP A 521 -9.51 7.49 18.80
C TRP A 521 -8.77 7.82 17.50
N LEU A 522 -7.52 7.38 17.34
CA LEU A 522 -6.79 7.56 16.08
C LEU A 522 -7.55 6.94 14.91
N MET A 523 -8.03 5.70 15.07
CA MET A 523 -8.80 5.01 14.03
C MET A 523 -10.13 5.73 13.73
N LYS A 524 -10.94 6.01 14.76
CA LYS A 524 -12.24 6.65 14.62
C LYS A 524 -12.13 7.99 13.86
N TRP A 525 -11.21 8.85 14.30
CA TRP A 525 -11.02 10.17 13.70
C TRP A 525 -10.40 10.11 12.30
N SER A 526 -9.66 9.05 11.97
CA SER A 526 -9.17 8.82 10.60
C SER A 526 -10.31 8.43 9.64
N LEU A 527 -11.40 7.86 10.15
CA LEU A 527 -12.54 7.41 9.35
C LEU A 527 -13.67 8.46 9.26
N GLU A 528 -13.64 9.51 10.09
CA GLU A 528 -14.75 10.45 10.21
C GLU A 528 -15.12 11.14 8.89
N ASN A 529 -14.11 11.60 8.14
CA ASN A 529 -14.29 12.29 6.85
C ASN A 529 -14.03 11.36 5.65
N SER A 530 -14.30 10.05 5.80
CA SER A 530 -13.98 9.03 4.78
C SER A 530 -15.20 8.51 4.01
N ASN A 531 -16.22 9.33 3.84
CA ASN A 531 -17.43 9.01 3.06
C ASN A 531 -17.42 9.64 1.65
N THR A 532 -18.43 9.33 0.85
CA THR A 532 -18.57 9.83 -0.52
C THR A 532 -18.72 11.34 -0.53
N TYR A 533 -19.54 11.91 0.36
CA TYR A 533 -19.76 13.37 0.48
C TYR A 533 -18.46 14.13 0.71
N ASP A 534 -17.62 13.69 1.65
CA ASP A 534 -16.32 14.31 1.94
C ASP A 534 -15.28 14.14 0.84
N SER A 535 -15.53 13.24 -0.12
CA SER A 535 -14.68 12.99 -1.28
C SER A 535 -15.07 13.81 -2.52
N ILE A 536 -16.12 14.62 -2.41
CA ILE A 536 -16.60 15.48 -3.50
C ILE A 536 -16.92 16.92 -3.07
N LYS A 537 -17.37 17.16 -1.83
CA LYS A 537 -18.00 18.43 -1.44
C LYS A 537 -17.10 19.66 -1.62
N TRP A 538 -15.80 19.55 -1.40
CA TRP A 538 -14.91 20.70 -1.53
C TRP A 538 -14.40 20.89 -2.96
N ARG A 539 -14.33 19.81 -3.75
CA ARG A 539 -13.83 19.83 -5.13
C ARG A 539 -14.91 20.01 -6.19
N LEU A 540 -16.16 19.69 -5.86
CA LEU A 540 -17.32 19.78 -6.75
C LEU A 540 -17.03 19.13 -8.12
N GLY A 541 -17.25 19.86 -9.22
CA GLY A 541 -17.02 19.36 -10.59
C GLY A 541 -15.60 18.86 -10.83
N THR A 542 -14.58 19.43 -10.15
CA THR A 542 -13.18 18.99 -10.29
C THR A 542 -12.89 17.64 -9.64
N ALA A 543 -13.83 17.09 -8.87
CA ALA A 543 -13.73 15.73 -8.33
C ALA A 543 -13.94 14.65 -9.40
N LEU A 544 -14.72 14.97 -10.44
CA LEU A 544 -15.14 14.02 -11.47
C LEU A 544 -14.02 13.74 -12.48
N LEU A 545 -13.81 12.47 -12.81
CA LEU A 545 -12.93 12.03 -13.90
C LEU A 545 -13.42 12.57 -15.26
N ALA A 546 -14.73 12.67 -15.44
CA ALA A 546 -15.32 13.24 -16.65
C ALA A 546 -14.88 14.70 -16.89
N GLN A 547 -14.63 15.47 -15.82
CA GLN A 547 -14.19 16.87 -15.95
C GLN A 547 -12.78 16.98 -16.55
N GLU A 548 -11.90 16.00 -16.31
CA GLU A 548 -10.56 15.95 -16.94
C GLU A 548 -10.59 15.63 -18.43
N SER A 549 -11.70 15.05 -18.89
CA SER A 549 -11.91 14.74 -20.30
C SER A 549 -12.34 15.96 -21.12
N VAL A 550 -12.67 17.08 -20.45
CA VAL A 550 -13.18 18.31 -21.07
C VAL A 550 -12.04 19.27 -21.36
N SER A 551 -11.96 19.74 -22.61
CA SER A 551 -11.09 20.84 -23.03
C SER A 551 -11.88 21.84 -23.84
N GLN A 552 -11.88 23.11 -23.42
CA GLN A 552 -12.91 24.06 -23.86
C GLN A 552 -14.28 23.38 -23.69
N SER A 553 -15.21 23.50 -24.62
CA SER A 553 -16.55 22.89 -24.47
C SER A 553 -16.66 21.50 -25.10
N VAL A 554 -15.53 20.83 -25.39
CA VAL A 554 -15.51 19.52 -26.03
C VAL A 554 -14.84 18.50 -25.13
N SER A 555 -15.52 17.37 -24.94
CA SER A 555 -15.06 16.23 -24.16
C SER A 555 -14.67 15.07 -25.08
N ILE A 556 -13.60 14.37 -24.71
CA ILE A 556 -13.21 13.11 -25.35
C ILE A 556 -14.27 12.01 -25.10
N PRO A 557 -14.23 10.85 -25.78
CA PRO A 557 -15.18 9.79 -25.55
C PRO A 557 -15.16 9.35 -24.08
N LEU A 558 -16.32 9.34 -23.44
CA LEU A 558 -16.49 8.76 -22.11
C LEU A 558 -16.81 7.26 -22.22
N SER A 559 -16.53 6.53 -21.14
CA SER A 559 -16.96 5.14 -21.00
C SER A 559 -18.50 5.06 -20.92
N PRO A 560 -19.15 4.00 -21.46
CA PRO A 560 -20.57 3.76 -21.21
C PRO A 560 -20.89 3.48 -19.73
N TYR A 561 -19.85 3.21 -18.93
CA TYR A 561 -19.93 2.98 -17.48
C TYR A 561 -19.18 4.08 -16.70
N GLN A 562 -19.13 5.31 -17.23
CA GLN A 562 -18.41 6.42 -16.62
C GLN A 562 -18.84 6.66 -15.17
N TRP A 563 -20.13 6.63 -14.86
CA TRP A 563 -20.63 6.82 -13.48
C TRP A 563 -20.08 5.80 -12.48
N GLN A 564 -19.81 4.57 -12.93
CA GLN A 564 -19.20 3.52 -12.10
C GLN A 564 -17.73 3.84 -11.82
N LEU A 565 -17.02 4.36 -12.82
CA LEU A 565 -15.65 4.85 -12.65
C LEU A 565 -15.59 6.04 -11.70
N GLU A 566 -16.56 6.96 -11.78
CA GLU A 566 -16.67 8.07 -10.83
C GLU A 566 -16.88 7.56 -9.40
N ALA A 567 -17.86 6.67 -9.20
CA ALA A 567 -18.14 6.10 -7.88
C ALA A 567 -16.92 5.35 -7.31
N SER A 568 -16.22 4.58 -8.14
CA SER A 568 -14.99 3.88 -7.74
C SER A 568 -13.87 4.85 -7.37
N GLN A 569 -13.73 5.96 -8.10
CA GLN A 569 -12.72 6.98 -7.82
C GLN A 569 -13.04 7.77 -6.55
N LEU A 570 -14.31 8.09 -6.31
CA LEU A 570 -14.75 8.73 -5.06
C LEU A 570 -14.47 7.81 -3.87
N PHE A 571 -14.79 6.52 -3.99
CA PHE A 571 -14.47 5.54 -2.94
C PHE A 571 -12.96 5.40 -2.71
N ALA A 572 -12.15 5.29 -3.77
CA ALA A 572 -10.69 5.24 -3.62
C ALA A 572 -10.12 6.52 -2.99
N THR A 573 -10.70 7.68 -3.32
CA THR A 573 -10.34 8.98 -2.72
C THR A 573 -10.66 9.00 -1.22
N SER A 574 -11.82 8.47 -0.82
CA SER A 574 -12.22 8.39 0.58
C SER A 574 -11.28 7.47 1.38
N LEU A 575 -10.82 6.36 0.79
CA LEU A 575 -9.82 5.48 1.39
C LEU A 575 -8.45 6.15 1.53
N ALA A 576 -7.98 6.87 0.51
CA ALA A 576 -6.76 7.66 0.61
C ALA A 576 -6.87 8.77 1.67
N ARG A 577 -8.07 9.34 1.85
CA ARG A 577 -8.34 10.33 2.89
C ARG A 577 -8.15 9.75 4.30
N ILE A 578 -8.52 8.49 4.54
CA ILE A 578 -8.27 7.79 5.81
C ILE A 578 -6.77 7.80 6.16
N GLN A 579 -5.93 7.46 5.18
CA GLN A 579 -4.47 7.41 5.40
C GLN A 579 -3.89 8.80 5.67
N TYR A 580 -4.37 9.82 4.94
CA TYR A 580 -3.98 11.21 5.17
C TYR A 580 -4.45 11.73 6.52
N ASP A 581 -5.69 11.46 6.94
CA ASP A 581 -6.21 11.94 8.22
C ASP A 581 -5.50 11.26 9.40
N ALA A 582 -5.16 9.97 9.29
CA ALA A 582 -4.31 9.28 10.26
C ALA A 582 -2.92 9.93 10.38
N TRP A 583 -2.29 10.26 9.25
CA TRP A 583 -1.01 10.96 9.20
C TRP A 583 -1.11 12.39 9.77
N LYS A 584 -2.17 13.11 9.44
CA LYS A 584 -2.48 14.47 9.90
C LYS A 584 -2.59 14.52 11.42
N ILE A 585 -3.33 13.58 12.01
CA ILE A 585 -3.48 13.45 13.47
C ILE A 585 -2.12 13.13 14.12
N ALA A 586 -1.35 12.23 13.51
CA ALA A 586 -0.07 11.80 14.03
C ALA A 586 1.03 12.86 13.96
N THR A 587 0.95 13.77 12.99
CA THR A 587 1.93 14.86 12.78
C THR A 587 1.49 16.15 13.44
N GLY A 588 0.19 16.38 13.61
CA GLY A 588 -0.36 17.66 14.06
C GLY A 588 -0.40 18.71 12.95
N GLU A 589 -0.55 18.32 11.67
CA GLU A 589 -0.52 19.24 10.50
C GLU A 589 -1.49 20.43 10.63
N ASP A 590 -2.57 20.28 11.40
CA ASP A 590 -3.61 21.29 11.57
C ASP A 590 -3.39 22.22 12.80
N ARG A 591 -2.38 21.97 13.64
CA ARG A 591 -2.17 22.72 14.90
C ARG A 591 -2.00 24.22 14.74
N GLU A 592 -1.22 24.64 13.76
CA GLU A 592 -0.85 26.04 13.56
C GLU A 592 -1.84 26.79 12.68
N ARG A 593 -2.95 26.15 12.30
CA ARG A 593 -3.96 26.75 11.43
C ARG A 593 -4.86 27.69 12.24
N PRO A 594 -5.12 28.92 11.75
CA PRO A 594 -6.08 29.81 12.39
C PRO A 594 -7.45 29.16 12.55
N GLY A 595 -8.07 29.33 13.72
CA GLY A 595 -9.40 28.78 14.02
C GLY A 595 -9.42 27.31 14.45
N TYR A 596 -8.30 26.59 14.39
CA TYR A 596 -8.25 25.20 14.85
C TYR A 596 -8.00 25.11 16.36
N ILE A 597 -8.72 24.20 17.01
CA ILE A 597 -8.59 23.89 18.44
C ILE A 597 -8.29 22.41 18.64
N GLU A 598 -7.55 22.10 19.70
CA GLU A 598 -7.29 20.71 20.08
C GLU A 598 -8.54 20.12 20.75
N VAL A 599 -9.13 19.11 20.13
CA VAL A 599 -10.27 18.35 20.66
C VAL A 599 -9.89 16.92 21.02
N THR A 600 -8.58 16.64 21.14
CA THR A 600 -8.07 15.33 21.54
C THR A 600 -8.64 14.93 22.91
N PRO A 601 -9.35 13.79 23.03
CA PRO A 601 -9.84 13.31 24.33
C PRO A 601 -8.70 13.08 25.32
N ASP A 602 -8.96 13.28 26.61
CA ASP A 602 -7.93 13.20 27.66
C ASP A 602 -7.22 11.84 27.71
N GLU A 603 -7.92 10.74 27.39
CA GLU A 603 -7.32 9.40 27.35
C GLU A 603 -6.31 9.23 26.21
N ALA A 604 -6.47 10.00 25.13
CA ALA A 604 -5.62 10.00 23.93
C ALA A 604 -4.57 11.11 23.92
N LYS A 605 -4.76 12.18 24.72
CA LYS A 605 -3.91 13.38 24.71
C LYS A 605 -2.44 13.05 24.96
N GLY A 606 -1.58 13.47 24.03
CA GLY A 606 -0.14 13.19 24.04
C GLY A 606 0.27 11.73 23.81
N ARG A 607 -0.69 10.81 23.63
CA ARG A 607 -0.44 9.37 23.41
C ARG A 607 -0.57 8.94 21.95
N LEU A 608 -1.09 9.79 21.08
CA LEU A 608 -1.25 9.51 19.64
C LEU A 608 0.08 9.52 18.87
N CYS A 609 1.08 10.25 19.36
CA CYS A 609 2.26 10.68 18.59
C CYS A 609 3.16 9.51 18.15
N ARG A 610 3.10 8.39 18.86
CA ARG A 610 3.93 7.21 18.65
C ARG A 610 3.13 6.00 18.19
N LEU A 611 1.90 6.21 17.74
CA LEU A 611 1.05 5.14 17.23
C LEU A 611 1.11 5.04 15.73
N TYR A 612 1.53 6.08 15.02
CA TYR A 612 1.53 6.07 13.56
C TYR A 612 2.89 5.69 13.00
N LYS A 613 2.90 4.73 12.07
CA LYS A 613 4.06 4.36 11.26
C LYS A 613 3.85 4.77 9.80
N PHE A 614 4.92 5.24 9.18
CA PHE A 614 4.96 5.72 7.80
C PHE A 614 6.23 5.22 7.12
N LYS A 615 6.36 5.43 5.80
CA LYS A 615 7.60 5.13 5.07
C LYS A 615 8.37 6.42 4.84
N SER A 616 9.67 6.41 5.09
CA SER A 616 10.56 7.55 4.84
C SER A 616 11.64 7.19 3.83
N SER A 617 12.12 8.16 3.07
CA SER A 617 13.34 7.99 2.27
C SER A 617 14.60 8.06 3.12
N ASP A 618 14.54 8.67 4.31
CA ASP A 618 15.74 9.14 5.02
C ASP A 618 16.15 8.22 6.17
N TYR A 619 15.31 7.22 6.46
CA TYR A 619 15.50 6.27 7.55
C TYR A 619 15.43 4.84 7.04
N THR A 620 16.19 3.96 7.69
CA THR A 620 16.22 2.53 7.42
C THR A 620 16.09 1.78 8.75
N ASN A 621 15.21 0.77 8.78
CA ASN A 621 15.08 -0.13 9.91
C ASN A 621 16.09 -1.25 9.85
N ILE A 622 16.70 -1.49 11.00
CA ILE A 622 17.63 -2.57 11.24
C ILE A 622 16.95 -3.61 12.12
N ASN A 623 16.92 -4.87 11.68
CA ASN A 623 16.43 -5.97 12.51
C ASN A 623 17.34 -6.15 13.73
N LEU A 624 16.81 -5.96 14.95
CA LEU A 624 17.62 -6.03 16.17
C LEU A 624 18.23 -7.42 16.38
N ALA A 625 17.44 -8.48 16.13
CA ALA A 625 17.89 -9.85 16.33
C ALA A 625 19.04 -10.19 15.38
N ALA A 626 18.95 -9.77 14.11
CA ALA A 626 20.05 -9.91 13.16
C ALA A 626 21.26 -9.06 13.57
N PHE A 627 21.06 -7.78 13.91
CA PHE A 627 22.13 -6.86 14.28
C PHE A 627 22.92 -7.30 15.52
N VAL A 628 22.26 -7.90 16.52
CA VAL A 628 22.92 -8.41 17.73
C VAL A 628 23.40 -9.85 17.54
N GLY A 629 22.58 -10.71 16.93
CA GLY A 629 22.86 -12.13 16.78
C GLY A 629 24.02 -12.42 15.84
N LEU A 630 24.17 -11.66 14.76
CA LEU A 630 25.23 -11.85 13.77
C LEU A 630 26.63 -11.58 14.37
N PRO A 631 26.91 -10.43 15.03
CA PRO A 631 28.17 -10.21 15.73
C PRO A 631 28.43 -11.22 16.86
N LEU A 632 27.42 -11.59 17.64
CA LEU A 632 27.57 -12.60 18.69
C LEU A 632 27.97 -13.96 18.11
N LEU A 633 27.33 -14.39 17.03
CA LEU A 633 27.70 -15.62 16.32
C LEU A 633 29.15 -15.56 15.82
N ALA A 634 29.56 -14.43 15.24
CA ALA A 634 30.93 -14.19 14.82
C ALA A 634 31.91 -14.35 16.00
N MET A 635 31.61 -13.73 17.14
CA MET A 635 32.42 -13.86 18.36
C MET A 635 32.46 -15.29 18.88
N THR A 636 31.35 -16.03 18.85
CA THR A 636 31.33 -17.44 19.25
C THR A 636 32.20 -18.30 18.35
N ILE A 637 32.14 -18.11 17.02
CA ILE A 637 33.01 -18.81 16.05
C ILE A 637 34.48 -18.52 16.33
N PHE A 638 34.82 -17.27 16.62
CA PHE A 638 36.17 -16.86 16.99
C PHE A 638 36.67 -17.60 18.23
N VAL A 639 35.87 -17.63 19.31
CA VAL A 639 36.21 -18.30 20.58
C VAL A 639 36.35 -19.81 20.38
N LEU A 640 35.40 -20.45 19.69
CA LEU A 640 35.45 -21.89 19.42
C LEU A 640 36.67 -22.28 18.58
N SER A 641 37.08 -21.41 17.65
CA SER A 641 38.31 -21.64 16.88
C SER A 641 39.59 -21.43 17.69
N TRP A 642 39.52 -20.70 18.81
CA TRP A 642 40.65 -20.52 19.72
C TRP A 642 40.90 -21.80 20.52
N ASP A 643 39.85 -22.37 21.12
CA ASP A 643 39.95 -23.58 21.95
C ASP A 643 40.38 -24.83 21.16
N ALA A 644 40.06 -24.90 19.86
CA ALA A 644 40.57 -25.94 18.97
C ALA A 644 42.12 -25.95 18.84
N ARG A 645 42.83 -24.89 19.29
CA ARG A 645 44.29 -24.90 19.42
C ARG A 645 44.79 -25.45 20.75
N VAL A 646 43.98 -25.30 21.81
CA VAL A 646 44.38 -25.61 23.19
C VAL A 646 44.08 -27.08 23.53
N VAL A 647 42.99 -27.62 23.00
CA VAL A 647 42.65 -29.04 23.13
C VAL A 647 43.35 -29.81 22.02
N GLY A 648 44.66 -30.00 22.19
CA GLY A 648 45.46 -30.85 21.33
C GLY A 648 44.94 -32.29 21.31
N LEU A 649 44.33 -32.69 20.20
CA LEU A 649 44.54 -34.05 19.70
C LEU A 649 46.00 -34.08 19.21
N GLY A 650 46.88 -34.58 20.08
CA GLY A 650 48.33 -34.52 19.95
C GLY A 650 48.88 -35.17 18.69
N PHE A 651 48.84 -34.46 17.58
CA PHE A 651 49.81 -34.63 16.51
C PHE A 651 51.10 -33.95 16.96
N LYS A 652 52.04 -34.76 17.44
CA LYS A 652 53.46 -34.38 17.53
C LYS A 652 53.93 -34.03 16.11
N GLU A 653 53.86 -32.76 15.73
CA GLU A 653 54.70 -32.26 14.66
C GLU A 653 56.07 -31.96 15.25
N ASP A 654 57.09 -32.63 14.72
CA ASP A 654 58.48 -32.50 15.16
C ASP A 654 58.94 -31.04 15.05
N GLU A 655 59.33 -30.54 16.20
CA GLU A 655 59.73 -29.18 16.49
C GLU A 655 61.15 -28.94 16.00
N SER A 656 61.30 -28.37 14.80
CA SER A 656 62.53 -27.66 14.45
C SER A 656 62.28 -26.53 13.46
N ALA A 657 62.65 -25.32 13.89
CA ALA A 657 62.80 -24.08 13.13
C ALA A 657 61.52 -23.35 12.69
N ALA A 658 61.08 -22.38 13.48
CA ALA A 658 61.33 -20.96 13.20
C ALA A 658 60.50 -20.07 14.14
N SER A 659 61.17 -19.09 14.72
CA SER A 659 60.64 -18.04 15.58
C SER A 659 59.67 -17.09 14.89
N GLU A 660 58.74 -16.60 15.71
CA GLU A 660 57.71 -15.55 15.52
C GLU A 660 56.36 -15.96 14.89
N PRO A 661 55.27 -15.79 15.67
CA PRO A 661 54.50 -14.55 15.52
C PRO A 661 54.15 -13.93 16.89
N LEU A 662 55.11 -13.28 17.53
CA LEU A 662 54.90 -12.64 18.84
C LEU A 662 54.03 -11.37 18.73
N ILE A 663 54.07 -10.70 17.58
CA ILE A 663 53.29 -9.49 17.32
C ILE A 663 51.80 -9.80 17.14
N ILE A 664 51.44 -10.90 16.46
CA ILE A 664 50.03 -11.26 16.25
C ILE A 664 49.40 -11.74 17.56
N ASP A 665 50.12 -12.52 18.39
CA ASP A 665 49.58 -12.93 19.69
C ASP A 665 49.41 -11.74 20.65
N VAL A 666 50.33 -10.77 20.62
CA VAL A 666 50.21 -9.52 21.40
C VAL A 666 49.06 -8.65 20.90
N ILE A 667 48.90 -8.47 19.58
CA ILE A 667 47.79 -7.69 19.01
C ILE A 667 46.45 -8.37 19.31
N VAL A 668 46.37 -9.70 19.21
CA VAL A 668 45.14 -10.44 19.51
C VAL A 668 44.81 -10.39 21.01
N ARG A 669 45.80 -10.54 21.90
CA ARG A 669 45.60 -10.33 23.35
C ARG A 669 45.20 -8.89 23.66
N PHE A 670 45.77 -7.92 22.97
CA PHE A 670 45.41 -6.51 23.13
C PHE A 670 43.97 -6.25 22.68
N ILE A 671 43.57 -6.72 21.50
CA ILE A 671 42.20 -6.61 21.00
C ILE A 671 41.23 -7.35 21.95
N PHE A 672 41.59 -8.54 22.43
CA PHE A 672 40.79 -9.28 23.39
C PHE A 672 40.63 -8.51 24.71
N HIS A 673 41.70 -7.92 25.25
CA HIS A 673 41.63 -7.09 26.45
C HIS A 673 40.83 -5.80 26.24
N VAL A 674 40.92 -5.17 25.07
CA VAL A 674 40.11 -4.00 24.73
C VAL A 674 38.63 -4.37 24.61
N LEU A 675 38.30 -5.48 23.95
CA LEU A 675 36.92 -5.98 23.84
C LEU A 675 36.37 -6.44 25.19
N LEU A 676 37.18 -7.09 26.02
CA LEU A 676 36.82 -7.48 27.38
C LEU A 676 36.62 -6.24 28.26
N ALA A 677 37.48 -5.22 28.15
CA ALA A 677 37.32 -3.97 28.87
C ALA A 677 36.08 -3.19 28.42
N LEU A 678 35.78 -3.17 27.11
CA LEU A 678 34.58 -2.57 26.55
C LEU A 678 33.31 -3.31 27.02
N THR A 679 33.30 -4.64 26.97
CA THR A 679 32.16 -5.45 27.43
C THR A 679 31.97 -5.33 28.94
N VAL A 680 33.03 -5.37 29.74
CA VAL A 680 32.97 -5.11 31.19
C VAL A 680 32.52 -3.66 31.48
N GLY A 681 32.98 -2.69 30.69
CA GLY A 681 32.55 -1.29 30.78
C GLY A 681 31.07 -1.11 30.48
N ILE A 682 30.58 -1.74 29.41
CA ILE A 682 29.17 -1.77 29.03
C ILE A 682 28.35 -2.49 30.10
N CYS A 683 28.78 -3.66 30.57
CA CYS A 683 28.10 -4.39 31.65
C CYS A 683 28.05 -3.56 32.95
N LYS A 684 29.14 -2.89 33.33
CA LYS A 684 29.15 -1.99 34.49
C LYS A 684 28.23 -0.79 34.29
N GLY A 685 28.21 -0.19 33.09
CA GLY A 685 27.32 0.91 32.72
C GLY A 685 25.85 0.50 32.76
N VAL A 686 25.52 -0.66 32.20
CA VAL A 686 24.18 -1.26 32.22
C VAL A 686 23.77 -1.61 33.66
N THR A 687 24.66 -2.18 34.46
CA THR A 687 24.38 -2.48 35.87
C THR A 687 24.17 -1.20 36.69
N ALA A 688 24.94 -0.14 36.43
CA ALA A 688 24.76 1.16 37.05
C ALA A 688 23.43 1.81 36.62
N LEU A 689 23.06 1.68 35.35
CA LEU A 689 21.76 2.12 34.83
C LEU A 689 20.60 1.38 35.51
N PHE A 690 20.68 0.05 35.62
CA PHE A 690 19.68 -0.77 36.32
C PHE A 690 19.61 -0.44 37.81
N ARG A 691 20.75 -0.16 38.47
CA ARG A 691 20.77 0.27 39.88
C ARG A 691 20.13 1.64 40.04
N LYS A 692 20.34 2.57 39.10
CA LYS A 692 19.72 3.90 39.09
C LYS A 692 18.20 3.81 38.83
N LEU A 693 17.78 2.95 37.90
CA LEU A 693 16.38 2.62 37.64
C LEU A 693 15.71 1.97 38.86
N GLY A 694 16.38 1.01 39.51
CA GLY A 694 15.90 0.38 40.73
C GLY A 694 15.70 1.38 41.87
N ASN A 695 16.64 2.31 42.05
CA ASN A 695 16.49 3.39 43.02
C ASN A 695 15.35 4.37 42.66
N CYS A 696 15.15 4.70 41.37
CA CYS A 696 14.00 5.48 40.92
C CYS A 696 12.66 4.78 41.16
N ILE A 697 12.59 3.46 40.93
CA ILE A 697 11.39 2.66 41.20
C ILE A 697 11.11 2.61 42.71
N LYS A 698 12.16 2.47 43.53
CA LYS A 698 12.04 2.44 44.99
C LYS A 698 11.58 3.80 45.54
N ASP A 699 12.11 4.91 45.03
CA ASP A 699 11.68 6.27 45.39
C ASP A 699 10.25 6.58 44.94
N ARG A 700 9.84 6.07 43.77
CA ARG A 700 8.44 6.18 43.32
C ARG A 700 7.49 5.36 44.19
N ARG A 701 7.92 4.19 44.67
CA ARG A 701 7.13 3.32 45.55
C ARG A 701 6.99 3.91 46.96
N SER A 702 8.01 4.60 47.49
CA SER A 702 7.89 5.31 48.77
C SER A 702 6.99 6.54 48.70
N ARG A 703 6.94 7.24 47.56
CA ARG A 703 5.99 8.36 47.37
C ARG A 703 4.54 7.90 47.23
N ILE A 704 4.30 6.73 46.61
CA ILE A 704 2.94 6.18 46.49
C ILE A 704 2.42 5.67 47.84
N GLY A 705 3.29 5.12 48.71
CA GLY A 705 2.90 4.68 50.06
C GLY A 705 2.65 5.81 51.06
N ALA A 706 3.00 7.07 50.74
CA ALA A 706 2.79 8.23 51.60
C ALA A 706 1.48 9.00 51.30
N ILE A 707 0.67 8.54 50.36
CA ILE A 707 -0.61 9.17 49.97
C ILE A 707 -1.82 8.49 50.66
N ASP A 708 -1.65 7.32 51.28
CA ASP A 708 -2.73 6.54 51.93
C ASP A 708 -2.81 6.69 53.46
N SER A 709 -2.23 7.74 54.04
CA SER A 709 -2.34 8.01 55.48
C SER A 709 -2.57 9.48 55.76
N ASP A 710 -3.73 9.99 55.35
CA ASP A 710 -4.31 11.19 55.95
C ASP A 710 -5.73 10.82 56.44
N PRO A 711 -5.98 10.76 57.75
CA PRO A 711 -7.30 10.49 58.29
C PRO A 711 -8.10 11.79 58.40
N SER A 712 -9.06 11.97 57.49
CA SER A 712 -10.22 12.86 57.66
C SER A 712 -11.47 12.20 57.13
#